data_AF-C7M2U3-F1
#
_entry.id   AF-C7M2U3-F1
#
_cell.length_a   1.000
_cell.length_b   1.000
_cell.length_c   1.000
_cell.angle_alpha   90.00
_cell.angle_beta   90.00
_cell.angle_gamma   90.00
#
_symmetry.space_group_name_H-M   'P 1'
#
loop_
_entity.id
_entity.type
_entity.pdbx_description
1 polymer ?
#
loop_
_entity_poly.entity_id
_entity_poly.type
_entity_poly.pdbx_seq_one_letter_code
_entity_poly.pdbx_strand_id
1 'polypeptide(L)'
;MTEQASTVTITLDGKSVTVPAGVKLIEALEAVGTYVPRFCYHPRMRPVGVCRMCLVEVSGPRGFSLQPSCFIDVADQMEVRTTSEPVRKAQHGVLEFLLLNHPLDCPVCDKGGECPLQDQAFAHGSGETRFIEEKRHYPKPIPVSPLILLDRERCIQCDRCTRFADEVAGDARLDFAGRGNGLRVATFEGEGFESVFAGNVVQICPVGALTATPYRFKARPWDLAEAASTCTSCSMGCQVVLQSSQNELTRVLGVDAEAINQGWLCDRGRFQVAAVNNREERLLAPRIGADRASWAAALDAVASAIQEAVSRQGPAAVGVIGGDRLSLEGQFAWARLARSSIATPRVDGVAGSLVDPNLWLDRLATVDAIDDAEVVVTIGVDLREELPVAWLRLRQRALAGGAVVDVAPGPTSQGEIATARIVLDPRDPEAAIREVAQVVGDRRALVIVGQSNPLLDSRTRVGLYAALLGRLPASTVLPVHRSGNAAGALVAGLSPGWWPGLVAGPVAGWAESAGHDVTDILQAARVGALGVLIVLDRDLGELGLSDAEIETLARSVTLVVASSFETATTRRAAVALPIAAWGEERGVTISAELRLGRLAAQVEPMEQAWPAWSVAEELRARLEVGPVAVAVGEVLSALCHVGGVVTTHDVHLLGQRADGPLLPSAERGDGSPPRLLDPMGTPGIASVRRQAPDVRLGNALDPALPAPSAGVRRASLATAAALSNDLVGATGSGFVPWIASALYGDTPDVVANPFLAPLRRQARARLAPSDASRLGLELDGATVQIGGRVSLPVALDDDVAEGVVVIEGMPSGWGELAGPGWSLVEVEALHGS
;
A
#
# COMPACT_ATOMS: atom_id res chain seq x y z
N MET A 1 -10.31 9.72 27.24
CA MET A 1 -11.72 10.02 27.54
C MET A 1 -12.31 10.58 26.26
N THR A 2 -13.02 9.76 25.49
CA THR A 2 -13.74 10.21 24.30
C THR A 2 -14.90 11.07 24.76
N GLU A 3 -14.85 12.36 24.43
CA GLU A 3 -15.93 13.30 24.66
C GLU A 3 -17.16 12.76 23.92
N GLN A 4 -18.24 12.42 24.63
CA GLN A 4 -19.49 12.00 23.99
C GLN A 4 -19.91 13.14 23.08
N ALA A 5 -19.88 12.90 21.76
CA ALA A 5 -20.28 13.90 20.77
C ALA A 5 -21.67 14.44 21.15
N SER A 6 -21.74 15.70 21.55
CA SER A 6 -23.00 16.35 21.90
C SER A 6 -23.93 16.27 20.69
N THR A 7 -25.16 15.84 20.89
CA THR A 7 -26.17 15.74 19.83
C THR A 7 -27.28 16.77 20.06
N VAL A 8 -27.94 17.16 18.97
CA VAL A 8 -29.13 18.02 18.98
C VAL A 8 -30.27 17.36 18.22
N THR A 9 -31.50 17.74 18.53
CA THR A 9 -32.68 17.21 17.84
C THR A 9 -33.23 18.25 16.88
N ILE A 10 -33.41 17.88 15.62
CA ILE A 10 -33.98 18.73 14.58
C ILE A 10 -35.23 18.09 13.98
N THR A 11 -36.12 18.90 13.40
CA THR A 11 -37.26 18.43 12.62
C THR A 11 -36.90 18.48 11.13
N LEU A 12 -36.64 17.33 10.52
CA LEU A 12 -36.30 17.18 9.12
C LEU A 12 -37.48 16.63 8.30
N ASP A 13 -38.00 17.42 7.36
CA ASP A 13 -39.14 17.04 6.51
C ASP A 13 -40.32 16.47 7.33
N GLY A 14 -40.59 17.09 8.48
CA GLY A 14 -41.64 16.72 9.42
C GLY A 14 -41.31 15.56 10.37
N LYS A 15 -40.08 15.02 10.33
CA LYS A 15 -39.62 13.94 11.21
C LYS A 15 -38.57 14.44 12.20
N SER A 16 -38.73 14.07 13.47
CA SER A 16 -37.71 14.35 14.49
C SER A 16 -36.50 13.43 14.29
N VAL A 17 -35.30 13.99 14.17
CA VAL A 17 -34.04 13.26 14.01
C VAL A 17 -32.97 13.83 14.92
N THR A 18 -32.11 12.97 15.45
CA THR A 18 -30.96 13.35 16.27
C THR A 18 -29.71 13.41 15.41
N VAL A 19 -28.98 14.51 15.48
CA VAL A 19 -27.80 14.80 14.66
C VAL A 19 -26.64 15.28 15.53
N PRO A 20 -25.38 15.19 15.06
CA PRO A 20 -24.24 15.77 15.76
C PRO A 20 -24.43 17.28 15.95
N ALA A 21 -24.06 17.81 17.11
CA ALA A 21 -24.05 19.25 17.37
C ALA A 21 -22.73 19.88 16.90
N GLY A 22 -22.73 21.20 16.67
CA GLY A 22 -21.51 21.95 16.32
C GLY A 22 -20.99 21.76 14.90
N VAL A 23 -21.74 21.04 14.06
CA VAL A 23 -21.41 20.80 12.63
C VAL A 23 -22.28 21.65 11.70
N LYS A 24 -21.89 21.74 10.42
CA LYS A 24 -22.72 22.42 9.42
C LYS A 24 -24.00 21.65 9.18
N LEU A 25 -25.10 22.34 8.87
CA LEU A 25 -26.39 21.68 8.62
C LEU A 25 -26.27 20.62 7.51
N ILE A 26 -25.48 20.86 6.46
CA ILE A 26 -25.27 19.88 5.40
C ILE A 26 -24.68 18.56 5.91
N GLU A 27 -23.77 18.60 6.89
CA GLU A 27 -23.13 17.42 7.49
C GLU A 27 -24.08 16.72 8.46
N ALA A 28 -24.83 17.51 9.25
CA ALA A 28 -25.87 16.98 10.13
C ALA A 28 -26.94 16.19 9.35
N LEU A 29 -27.36 16.70 8.21
CA LEU A 29 -28.32 16.02 7.33
C LEU A 29 -27.74 14.74 6.73
N GLU A 30 -26.47 14.75 6.33
CA GLU A 30 -25.78 13.56 5.82
C GLU A 30 -25.61 12.47 6.88
N ALA A 31 -25.35 12.84 8.13
CA ALA A 31 -25.21 11.90 9.24
C ALA A 31 -26.48 11.05 9.47
N VAL A 32 -27.65 11.55 9.05
CA VAL A 32 -28.94 10.83 9.11
C VAL A 32 -29.39 10.29 7.74
N GLY A 33 -28.49 10.24 6.77
CA GLY A 33 -28.73 9.65 5.45
C GLY A 33 -29.44 10.57 4.44
N THR A 34 -29.57 11.87 4.73
CA THR A 34 -30.20 12.84 3.83
C THR A 34 -29.15 13.56 2.99
N TYR A 35 -29.13 13.25 1.69
CA TYR A 35 -28.25 13.90 0.72
C TYR A 35 -28.79 15.29 0.33
N VAL A 36 -27.95 16.31 0.38
CA VAL A 36 -28.28 17.66 -0.11
C VAL A 36 -27.45 17.98 -1.37
N PRO A 37 -28.04 18.28 -2.53
CA PRO A 37 -27.30 18.59 -3.75
C PRO A 37 -26.26 19.71 -3.58
N ARG A 38 -25.04 19.52 -4.12
CA ARG A 38 -23.91 20.42 -3.87
C ARG A 38 -22.86 20.38 -4.99
N PHE A 39 -22.13 21.49 -5.16
CA PHE A 39 -20.97 21.57 -6.07
C PHE A 39 -19.74 22.22 -5.47
N CYS A 40 -19.88 23.25 -4.64
CA CYS A 40 -18.73 23.97 -4.05
C CYS A 40 -18.31 23.42 -2.69
N TYR A 41 -19.24 22.79 -1.97
CA TYR A 41 -18.99 22.25 -0.64
C TYR A 41 -18.02 21.07 -0.67
N HIS A 42 -17.09 21.03 0.27
CA HIS A 42 -16.20 19.91 0.55
C HIS A 42 -15.89 19.94 2.05
N PRO A 43 -15.97 18.82 2.78
CA PRO A 43 -15.86 18.82 4.24
C PRO A 43 -14.49 19.32 4.76
N ARG A 44 -13.43 19.13 3.97
CA ARG A 44 -12.05 19.52 4.37
C ARG A 44 -11.63 20.93 3.94
N MET A 45 -12.58 21.77 3.56
CA MET A 45 -12.29 23.15 3.19
C MET A 45 -13.42 24.06 3.68
N ARG A 46 -13.14 25.32 4.01
CA ARG A 46 -14.14 26.29 4.53
C ARG A 46 -15.42 26.44 3.66
N PRO A 47 -16.62 26.54 4.20
CA PRO A 47 -17.79 26.75 3.34
C PRO A 47 -17.81 28.12 2.66
N VAL A 48 -18.13 28.16 1.36
CA VAL A 48 -18.23 29.42 0.57
C VAL A 48 -19.62 29.73 0.03
N GLY A 49 -20.49 28.72 -0.11
CA GLY A 49 -21.87 28.92 -0.55
C GLY A 49 -22.05 29.48 -1.97
N VAL A 50 -21.03 29.42 -2.85
CA VAL A 50 -21.07 30.04 -4.18
C VAL A 50 -22.06 29.38 -5.13
N CYS A 51 -22.20 28.04 -5.07
CA CYS A 51 -22.99 27.31 -6.06
C CYS A 51 -24.50 27.35 -5.81
N ARG A 52 -24.94 27.68 -4.58
CA ARG A 52 -26.36 27.72 -4.15
C ARG A 52 -27.20 26.45 -4.38
N MET A 53 -26.58 25.34 -4.78
CA MET A 53 -27.27 24.07 -5.00
C MET A 53 -27.80 23.43 -3.70
N CYS A 54 -27.18 23.76 -2.56
CA CYS A 54 -27.52 23.22 -1.24
C CYS A 54 -28.59 24.05 -0.49
N LEU A 55 -29.41 24.82 -1.20
CA LEU A 55 -30.48 25.61 -0.58
C LEU A 55 -31.55 24.66 0.00
N VAL A 56 -31.87 24.83 1.27
CA VAL A 56 -32.94 24.14 1.99
C VAL A 56 -33.82 25.17 2.68
N GLU A 57 -35.07 24.85 2.96
CA GLU A 57 -35.95 25.73 3.73
C GLU A 57 -35.70 25.52 5.22
N VAL A 58 -35.38 26.59 5.94
CA VAL A 58 -35.20 26.57 7.39
C VAL A 58 -36.23 27.49 8.03
N SER A 59 -36.89 27.00 9.08
CA SER A 59 -37.85 27.78 9.87
C SER A 59 -37.16 28.88 10.66
N GLY A 60 -37.70 30.09 10.58
CA GLY A 60 -37.23 31.24 11.36
C GLY A 60 -38.38 32.16 11.76
N PRO A 61 -38.09 33.33 12.37
CA PRO A 61 -39.11 34.23 12.91
C PRO A 61 -40.12 34.75 11.88
N ARG A 62 -39.76 34.72 10.59
CA ARG A 62 -40.58 35.19 9.45
C ARG A 62 -41.17 34.04 8.63
N GLY A 63 -41.16 32.82 9.16
CA GLY A 63 -41.52 31.59 8.44
C GLY A 63 -40.31 30.92 7.78
N PHE A 64 -40.58 29.99 6.87
CA PHE A 64 -39.54 29.28 6.13
C PHE A 64 -38.84 30.20 5.12
N SER A 65 -37.52 30.10 5.09
CA SER A 65 -36.70 30.80 4.09
C SER A 65 -35.63 29.87 3.54
N LEU A 66 -35.25 30.08 2.27
CA LEU A 66 -34.17 29.32 1.64
C LEU A 66 -32.82 29.76 2.21
N GLN A 67 -32.10 28.83 2.82
CA GLN A 67 -30.78 29.03 3.40
C GLN A 67 -29.79 28.00 2.85
N PRO A 68 -28.52 28.37 2.60
CA PRO A 68 -27.51 27.42 2.15
C PRO A 68 -27.09 26.52 3.32
N SER A 69 -27.45 25.24 3.27
CA SER A 69 -27.15 24.28 4.34
C SER A 69 -25.65 24.11 4.62
N CYS A 70 -24.78 24.41 3.66
CA CYS A 70 -23.33 24.34 3.88
C CYS A 70 -22.77 25.47 4.74
N PHE A 71 -23.51 26.57 4.93
CA PHE A 71 -22.98 27.76 5.61
C PHE A 71 -23.50 27.90 7.03
N ILE A 72 -24.73 27.45 7.29
CA ILE A 72 -25.38 27.53 8.59
C ILE A 72 -25.02 26.34 9.48
N ASP A 73 -24.85 26.60 10.77
CA ASP A 73 -24.64 25.57 11.78
C ASP A 73 -25.97 24.97 12.20
N VAL A 74 -25.95 23.69 12.56
CA VAL A 74 -27.13 23.02 13.11
C VAL A 74 -27.41 23.54 14.53
N ALA A 75 -28.68 23.78 14.84
CA ALA A 75 -29.12 24.19 16.17
C ALA A 75 -30.24 23.27 16.67
N ASP A 76 -30.36 23.14 17.98
CA ASP A 76 -31.45 22.36 18.58
C ASP A 76 -32.82 22.94 18.22
N GLN A 77 -33.80 22.07 18.03
CA GLN A 77 -35.16 22.37 17.58
C GLN A 77 -35.24 23.06 16.20
N MET A 78 -34.17 23.06 15.41
CA MET A 78 -34.21 23.60 14.05
C MET A 78 -35.18 22.78 13.18
N GLU A 79 -36.05 23.45 12.42
CA GLU A 79 -36.96 22.79 11.47
C GLU A 79 -36.49 23.06 10.04
N VAL A 80 -36.25 21.98 9.30
CA VAL A 80 -35.62 21.98 7.97
C VAL A 80 -36.46 21.18 6.99
N ARG A 81 -36.68 21.73 5.79
CA ARG A 81 -37.36 21.08 4.67
C ARG A 81 -36.41 21.00 3.48
N THR A 82 -36.17 19.79 2.98
CA THR A 82 -35.23 19.54 1.88
C THR A 82 -35.92 19.25 0.56
N THR A 83 -37.22 18.99 0.57
CA THR A 83 -37.98 18.50 -0.60
C THR A 83 -39.18 19.37 -0.99
N SER A 84 -39.34 20.55 -0.40
CA SER A 84 -40.46 21.46 -0.68
C SER A 84 -40.42 22.05 -2.10
N GLU A 85 -41.55 22.58 -2.57
CA GLU A 85 -41.65 23.22 -3.88
C GLU A 85 -40.66 24.40 -4.05
N PRO A 86 -40.48 25.32 -3.07
CA PRO A 86 -39.46 26.36 -3.15
C PRO A 86 -38.03 25.81 -3.30
N VAL A 87 -37.69 24.73 -2.59
CA VAL A 87 -36.36 24.10 -2.68
C VAL A 87 -36.13 23.51 -4.07
N ARG A 88 -37.09 22.73 -4.59
CA ARG A 88 -37.00 22.15 -5.94
C ARG A 88 -36.88 23.24 -7.01
N LYS A 89 -37.68 24.31 -6.89
CA LYS A 89 -37.62 25.45 -7.82
C LYS A 89 -36.26 26.17 -7.77
N ALA A 90 -35.67 26.31 -6.58
CA ALA A 90 -34.34 26.89 -6.44
C ALA A 90 -33.25 26.01 -7.08
N GLN A 91 -33.31 24.69 -6.88
CA GLN A 91 -32.40 23.72 -7.51
C GLN A 91 -32.50 23.75 -9.04
N HIS A 92 -33.71 23.72 -9.59
CA HIS A 92 -33.95 23.86 -11.03
C HIS A 92 -33.31 25.16 -11.58
N GLY A 93 -33.56 26.29 -10.92
CA GLY A 93 -33.02 27.59 -11.35
C GLY A 93 -31.50 27.66 -11.25
N VAL A 94 -30.90 27.11 -10.20
CA VAL A 94 -29.43 27.03 -10.06
C VAL A 94 -28.83 26.21 -11.19
N LEU A 95 -29.37 25.03 -11.50
CA LEU A 95 -28.87 24.20 -12.60
C LEU A 95 -29.02 24.90 -13.95
N GLU A 96 -30.13 25.60 -14.19
CA GLU A 96 -30.30 26.41 -15.40
C GLU A 96 -29.21 27.49 -15.52
N PHE A 97 -28.87 28.19 -14.44
CA PHE A 97 -27.78 29.16 -14.43
C PHE A 97 -26.40 28.52 -14.67
N LEU A 98 -26.13 27.36 -14.07
CA LEU A 98 -24.86 26.65 -14.27
C LEU A 98 -24.73 26.14 -15.71
N LEU A 99 -25.82 25.67 -16.31
CA LEU A 99 -25.86 25.16 -17.68
C LEU A 99 -25.94 26.26 -18.74
N LEU A 100 -26.27 27.51 -18.36
CA LEU A 100 -26.39 28.66 -19.26
C LEU A 100 -25.18 28.78 -20.19
N ASN A 101 -23.98 28.81 -19.62
CA ASN A 101 -22.71 28.91 -20.35
C ASN A 101 -21.90 27.60 -20.39
N HIS A 102 -22.42 26.50 -19.84
CA HIS A 102 -21.77 25.19 -19.93
C HIS A 102 -21.96 24.62 -21.34
N PRO A 103 -20.89 24.09 -21.98
CA PRO A 103 -20.99 23.54 -23.34
C PRO A 103 -21.69 22.19 -23.33
N LEU A 104 -22.28 21.81 -24.47
CA LEU A 104 -22.86 20.48 -24.69
C LEU A 104 -21.79 19.42 -25.02
N ASP A 105 -20.69 19.46 -24.27
CA ASP A 105 -19.51 18.62 -24.47
C ASP A 105 -19.67 17.22 -23.85
N CYS A 106 -20.80 16.89 -23.19
CA CYS A 106 -20.95 15.63 -22.45
C CYS A 106 -20.49 14.37 -23.21
N PRO A 107 -20.78 14.20 -24.52
CA PRO A 107 -20.32 13.03 -25.29
C PRO A 107 -18.79 12.94 -25.45
N VAL A 108 -18.09 14.07 -25.46
CA VAL A 108 -16.63 14.14 -25.64
C VAL A 108 -15.90 14.36 -24.31
N CYS A 109 -16.59 14.89 -23.29
CA CYS A 109 -16.06 15.18 -21.96
C CYS A 109 -15.56 13.91 -21.28
N ASP A 110 -14.32 13.92 -20.81
CA ASP A 110 -13.66 12.78 -20.15
C ASP A 110 -14.38 12.34 -18.87
N LYS A 111 -14.95 13.30 -18.15
CA LYS A 111 -15.73 13.08 -16.91
C LYS A 111 -17.19 12.68 -17.16
N GLY A 112 -17.62 12.57 -18.42
CA GLY A 112 -18.97 12.13 -18.77
C GLY A 112 -19.24 10.73 -18.22
N GLY A 113 -20.34 10.57 -17.48
CA GLY A 113 -20.68 9.34 -16.75
C GLY A 113 -20.29 9.33 -15.27
N GLU A 114 -19.38 10.20 -14.84
CA GLU A 114 -18.97 10.38 -13.43
C GLU A 114 -19.01 11.86 -13.00
N CYS A 115 -19.75 12.69 -13.72
CA CYS A 115 -19.81 14.14 -13.54
C CYS A 115 -20.97 14.52 -12.60
N PRO A 116 -20.71 15.04 -11.38
CA PRO A 116 -21.77 15.53 -10.51
C PRO A 116 -22.74 16.52 -11.16
N LEU A 117 -22.28 17.37 -12.08
CA LEU A 117 -23.18 18.30 -12.80
C LEU A 117 -24.15 17.56 -13.71
N GLN A 118 -23.69 16.52 -14.40
CA GLN A 118 -24.53 15.68 -15.24
C GLN A 118 -25.57 14.95 -14.39
N ASP A 119 -25.13 14.32 -13.29
CA ASP A 119 -26.00 13.55 -12.40
C ASP A 119 -27.07 14.42 -11.76
N GLN A 120 -26.68 15.61 -11.26
CA GLN A 120 -27.63 16.54 -10.63
C GLN A 120 -28.54 17.22 -11.66
N ALA A 121 -28.06 17.49 -12.88
CA ALA A 121 -28.93 17.96 -13.95
C ALA A 121 -29.98 16.92 -14.35
N PHE A 122 -29.62 15.64 -14.34
CA PHE A 122 -30.58 14.55 -14.57
C PHE A 122 -31.57 14.38 -13.42
N ALA A 123 -31.10 14.45 -12.16
CA ALA A 123 -31.91 14.21 -10.97
C ALA A 123 -32.80 15.41 -10.57
N HIS A 124 -32.31 16.63 -10.76
CA HIS A 124 -32.92 17.86 -10.25
C HIS A 124 -33.06 18.97 -11.30
N GLY A 125 -32.84 18.69 -12.60
CA GLY A 125 -32.98 19.67 -13.68
C GLY A 125 -34.38 19.66 -14.32
N SER A 126 -34.70 20.73 -15.05
CA SER A 126 -35.99 20.89 -15.75
C SER A 126 -36.15 20.03 -17.01
N GLY A 127 -35.07 19.40 -17.50
CA GLY A 127 -35.04 18.65 -18.77
C GLY A 127 -34.98 19.53 -20.03
N GLU A 128 -35.46 20.77 -19.95
CA GLU A 128 -35.45 21.75 -21.03
C GLU A 128 -34.69 23.03 -20.63
N THR A 129 -34.09 23.72 -21.61
CA THR A 129 -33.44 25.02 -21.44
C THR A 129 -34.24 26.13 -22.11
N ARG A 130 -34.42 27.26 -21.43
CA ARG A 130 -34.99 28.48 -22.02
C ARG A 130 -33.94 29.36 -22.69
N PHE A 131 -32.66 29.08 -22.44
CA PHE A 131 -31.54 29.83 -22.99
C PHE A 131 -31.25 29.38 -24.43
N ILE A 132 -31.46 30.29 -25.37
CA ILE A 132 -31.29 30.09 -26.83
C ILE A 132 -30.16 30.95 -27.43
N GLU A 133 -29.50 31.76 -26.61
CA GLU A 133 -28.43 32.66 -27.03
C GLU A 133 -27.10 31.90 -27.24
N GLU A 134 -26.14 32.56 -27.87
CA GLU A 134 -24.79 32.02 -28.04
C GLU A 134 -24.10 31.85 -26.68
N LYS A 135 -23.59 30.63 -26.44
CA LYS A 135 -22.80 30.31 -25.24
C LYS A 135 -21.40 30.91 -25.38
N ARG A 136 -20.81 31.32 -24.26
CA ARG A 136 -19.42 31.84 -24.28
C ARG A 136 -18.42 30.79 -24.77
N HIS A 137 -17.39 31.26 -25.48
CA HIS A 137 -16.31 30.42 -25.98
C HIS A 137 -14.94 30.78 -25.41
N TYR A 138 -14.11 29.77 -25.13
CA TYR A 138 -12.73 29.91 -24.65
C TYR A 138 -11.79 28.91 -25.34
N PRO A 139 -10.49 29.24 -25.45
CA PRO A 139 -9.47 28.26 -25.83
C PRO A 139 -9.50 27.03 -24.91
N LYS A 140 -9.48 25.83 -25.51
CA LYS A 140 -9.46 24.55 -24.81
C LYS A 140 -8.70 23.48 -25.64
N PRO A 141 -7.91 22.60 -25.01
CA PRO A 141 -7.44 22.67 -23.62
C PRO A 141 -6.34 23.73 -23.46
N ILE A 142 -6.20 24.31 -22.26
CA ILE A 142 -5.01 25.08 -21.87
C ILE A 142 -4.21 24.31 -20.80
N PRO A 143 -2.88 24.22 -20.92
CA PRO A 143 -2.06 23.62 -19.87
C PRO A 143 -2.01 24.56 -18.66
N VAL A 144 -2.36 24.06 -17.48
CA VAL A 144 -2.11 24.79 -16.22
C VAL A 144 -0.87 24.23 -15.51
N SER A 145 -0.51 22.98 -15.77
CA SER A 145 0.77 22.36 -15.41
C SER A 145 1.11 21.26 -16.43
N PRO A 146 2.29 20.62 -16.37
CA PRO A 146 2.61 19.48 -17.25
C PRO A 146 1.60 18.31 -17.13
N LEU A 147 1.00 18.14 -15.94
CA LEU A 147 0.13 17.01 -15.62
C LEU A 147 -1.37 17.36 -15.75
N ILE A 148 -1.73 18.64 -15.84
CA ILE A 148 -3.11 19.11 -15.72
C ILE A 148 -3.48 20.06 -16.87
N LEU A 149 -4.59 19.74 -17.52
CA LEU A 149 -5.22 20.52 -18.59
C LEU A 149 -6.53 21.13 -18.10
N LEU A 150 -6.84 22.34 -18.57
CA LEU A 150 -8.05 23.08 -18.25
C LEU A 150 -8.90 23.33 -19.52
N ASP A 151 -10.10 22.77 -19.55
CA ASP A 151 -11.17 23.10 -20.48
C ASP A 151 -12.08 24.16 -19.84
N ARG A 152 -11.69 25.44 -20.00
CA ARG A 152 -12.29 26.56 -19.26
C ARG A 152 -13.80 26.70 -19.45
N GLU A 153 -14.33 26.40 -20.63
CA GLU A 153 -15.77 26.47 -20.92
C GLU A 153 -16.61 25.54 -20.03
N ARG A 154 -16.05 24.40 -19.61
CA ARG A 154 -16.74 23.43 -18.75
C ARG A 154 -16.77 23.86 -17.27
N CYS A 155 -15.96 24.85 -16.88
CA CYS A 155 -15.84 25.28 -15.49
C CYS A 155 -17.10 26.03 -15.01
N ILE A 156 -17.70 25.53 -13.94
CA ILE A 156 -18.86 26.15 -13.27
C ILE A 156 -18.48 27.16 -12.18
N GLN A 157 -17.19 27.52 -12.06
CA GLN A 157 -16.69 28.49 -11.06
C GLN A 157 -17.11 28.16 -9.62
N CYS A 158 -17.08 26.87 -9.26
CA CYS A 158 -17.47 26.40 -7.92
C CYS A 158 -16.41 26.64 -6.83
N ASP A 159 -15.24 27.18 -7.19
CA ASP A 159 -14.17 27.54 -6.26
C ASP A 159 -13.47 26.35 -5.55
N ARG A 160 -13.75 25.10 -5.94
CA ARG A 160 -13.12 23.93 -5.29
C ARG A 160 -11.61 23.81 -5.58
N CYS A 161 -11.18 24.03 -6.82
CA CYS A 161 -9.78 23.83 -7.22
C CYS A 161 -8.86 24.93 -6.69
N THR A 162 -9.32 26.18 -6.76
CA THR A 162 -8.67 27.39 -6.24
C THR A 162 -8.50 27.30 -4.73
N ARG A 163 -9.56 26.88 -4.02
CA ARG A 163 -9.50 26.69 -2.56
C ARG A 163 -8.71 25.48 -2.12
N PHE A 164 -8.70 24.40 -2.91
CA PHE A 164 -7.77 23.30 -2.64
C PHE A 164 -6.32 23.80 -2.71
N ALA A 165 -5.99 24.56 -3.75
CA ALA A 165 -4.65 25.10 -3.95
C ALA A 165 -4.22 26.01 -2.78
N ASP A 166 -5.10 26.89 -2.30
CA ASP A 166 -4.84 27.80 -1.18
C ASP A 166 -4.94 27.13 0.20
N GLU A 167 -6.12 26.59 0.53
CA GLU A 167 -6.46 26.15 1.89
C GLU A 167 -5.79 24.83 2.26
N VAL A 168 -5.65 23.89 1.31
CA VAL A 168 -5.12 22.54 1.58
C VAL A 168 -3.65 22.44 1.21
N ALA A 169 -3.33 22.62 -0.08
CA ALA A 169 -1.97 22.45 -0.59
C ALA A 169 -1.01 23.56 -0.12
N GLY A 170 -1.53 24.79 0.07
CA GLY A 170 -0.71 25.97 0.36
C GLY A 170 0.03 26.53 -0.85
N ASP A 171 -0.33 26.11 -2.06
CA ASP A 171 0.24 26.50 -3.34
C ASP A 171 -0.78 27.32 -4.13
N ALA A 172 -1.11 28.53 -3.66
CA ALA A 172 -2.17 29.39 -4.21
C ALA A 172 -1.85 30.00 -5.59
N ARG A 173 -1.40 29.19 -6.56
CA ARG A 173 -1.06 29.60 -7.94
C ARG A 173 -2.19 29.36 -8.96
N LEU A 174 -3.32 28.83 -8.51
CA LEU A 174 -4.54 28.65 -9.30
C LEU A 174 -5.66 29.44 -8.64
N ASP A 175 -6.16 30.48 -9.30
CA ASP A 175 -7.18 31.38 -8.74
C ASP A 175 -8.14 31.90 -9.82
N PHE A 176 -9.11 32.73 -9.43
CA PHE A 176 -10.02 33.41 -10.33
C PHE A 176 -9.44 34.71 -10.89
N ALA A 177 -9.53 34.85 -12.21
CA ALA A 177 -9.33 36.10 -12.92
C ALA A 177 -10.66 36.66 -13.45
N GLY A 178 -10.81 37.98 -13.39
CA GLY A 178 -12.00 38.69 -13.89
C GLY A 178 -13.13 38.83 -12.87
N ARG A 179 -14.32 39.21 -13.33
CA ARG A 179 -15.52 39.43 -12.49
C ARG A 179 -16.81 39.15 -13.25
N GLY A 180 -17.89 38.85 -12.53
CA GLY A 180 -19.21 38.58 -13.11
C GLY A 180 -19.14 37.45 -14.13
N ASN A 181 -19.78 37.62 -15.30
CA ASN A 181 -19.79 36.61 -16.36
C ASN A 181 -18.39 36.28 -16.94
N GLY A 182 -17.42 37.18 -16.78
CA GLY A 182 -16.05 37.00 -17.24
C GLY A 182 -15.10 36.32 -16.25
N LEU A 183 -15.62 35.90 -15.08
CA LEU A 183 -14.86 35.17 -14.06
C LEU A 183 -14.40 33.81 -14.62
N ARG A 184 -13.11 33.52 -14.47
CA ARG A 184 -12.50 32.30 -14.98
C ARG A 184 -11.38 31.82 -14.07
N VAL A 185 -11.20 30.52 -13.99
CA VAL A 185 -9.99 29.94 -13.38
C VAL A 185 -8.79 30.20 -14.29
N ALA A 186 -7.69 30.66 -13.70
CA ALA A 186 -6.43 30.97 -14.35
C ALA A 186 -5.25 30.75 -13.39
N THR A 187 -4.05 30.64 -13.95
CA THR A 187 -2.80 30.77 -13.22
C THR A 187 -2.28 32.21 -13.34
N PHE A 188 -1.25 32.56 -12.56
CA PHE A 188 -0.56 33.83 -12.72
C PHE A 188 0.14 33.91 -14.10
N GLU A 189 0.23 35.11 -14.67
CA GLU A 189 0.80 35.29 -16.01
C GLU A 189 2.26 34.83 -16.06
N GLY A 190 2.57 33.89 -16.96
CA GLY A 190 3.91 33.32 -17.11
C GLY A 190 4.25 32.21 -16.13
N GLU A 191 3.36 31.90 -15.17
CA GLU A 191 3.59 30.89 -14.14
C GLU A 191 2.54 29.76 -14.22
N GLY A 192 3.03 28.52 -14.14
CA GLY A 192 2.17 27.34 -14.04
C GLY A 192 1.71 27.07 -12.61
N PHE A 193 0.72 26.19 -12.48
CA PHE A 193 0.33 25.59 -11.21
C PHE A 193 1.34 24.50 -10.81
N GLU A 194 2.44 24.96 -10.21
CA GLU A 194 3.47 24.09 -9.63
C GLU A 194 3.06 23.70 -8.21
N SER A 195 2.65 22.45 -8.03
CA SER A 195 2.33 21.89 -6.73
C SER A 195 2.63 20.39 -6.75
N VAL A 196 3.11 19.85 -5.62
CA VAL A 196 3.26 18.40 -5.39
C VAL A 196 1.89 17.71 -5.27
N PHE A 197 0.81 18.47 -5.20
CA PHE A 197 -0.56 18.01 -5.04
C PHE A 197 -1.46 18.40 -6.22
N ALA A 198 -0.88 18.79 -7.37
CA ALA A 198 -1.63 19.38 -8.46
C ALA A 198 -2.73 18.45 -8.99
N GLY A 199 -2.51 17.14 -9.03
CA GLY A 199 -3.48 16.17 -9.52
C GLY A 199 -4.76 16.04 -8.68
N ASN A 200 -4.78 16.50 -7.42
CA ASN A 200 -6.02 16.52 -6.63
C ASN A 200 -7.08 17.47 -7.21
N VAL A 201 -6.67 18.50 -7.96
CA VAL A 201 -7.63 19.43 -8.58
C VAL A 201 -8.50 18.75 -9.64
N VAL A 202 -8.01 17.67 -10.27
CA VAL A 202 -8.76 16.86 -11.25
C VAL A 202 -9.82 16.02 -10.54
N GLN A 203 -9.45 15.41 -9.41
CA GLN A 203 -10.36 14.60 -8.59
C GLN A 203 -11.45 15.50 -7.98
N ILE A 204 -11.08 16.62 -7.34
CA ILE A 204 -12.02 17.48 -6.63
C ILE A 204 -12.98 18.26 -7.55
N CYS A 205 -12.59 18.49 -8.81
CA CYS A 205 -13.37 19.28 -9.76
C CYS A 205 -14.70 18.56 -10.09
N PRO A 206 -15.88 19.14 -9.83
CA PRO A 206 -17.17 18.45 -9.99
C PRO A 206 -17.64 18.37 -11.44
N VAL A 207 -16.82 18.81 -12.39
CA VAL A 207 -17.08 18.88 -13.84
C VAL A 207 -15.83 18.50 -14.60
N GLY A 208 -15.93 18.17 -15.89
CA GLY A 208 -14.77 17.82 -16.73
C GLY A 208 -13.94 19.03 -17.18
N ALA A 209 -13.76 20.04 -16.32
CA ALA A 209 -12.97 21.23 -16.61
C ALA A 209 -11.47 21.01 -16.38
N LEU A 210 -11.10 20.39 -15.26
CA LEU A 210 -9.70 20.03 -14.96
C LEU A 210 -9.53 18.54 -15.23
N THR A 211 -8.63 18.19 -16.14
CA THR A 211 -8.37 16.80 -16.56
C THR A 211 -6.89 16.50 -16.46
N ALA A 212 -6.54 15.27 -16.07
CA ALA A 212 -5.16 14.80 -16.08
C ALA A 212 -4.70 14.55 -17.52
N THR A 213 -3.56 15.11 -17.91
CA THR A 213 -2.91 14.87 -19.21
C THR A 213 -2.81 13.37 -19.55
N PRO A 214 -2.31 12.48 -18.65
CA PRO A 214 -2.13 11.06 -19.00
C PRO A 214 -3.43 10.26 -19.14
N TYR A 215 -4.56 10.77 -18.66
CA TYR A 215 -5.85 10.05 -18.70
C TYR A 215 -6.82 10.59 -19.76
N ARG A 216 -6.68 11.86 -20.15
CA ARG A 216 -7.62 12.55 -21.03
C ARG A 216 -7.93 11.72 -22.28
N PHE A 217 -9.19 11.29 -22.42
CA PHE A 217 -9.71 10.51 -23.54
C PHE A 217 -9.14 9.07 -23.65
N LYS A 218 -8.52 8.55 -22.59
CA LYS A 218 -7.97 7.18 -22.56
C LYS A 218 -9.04 6.12 -22.35
N ALA A 219 -10.03 6.38 -21.51
CA ALA A 219 -11.14 5.46 -21.22
C ALA A 219 -12.39 6.20 -20.76
N ARG A 220 -13.55 5.55 -20.79
CA ARG A 220 -14.78 6.07 -20.17
C ARG A 220 -14.97 5.50 -18.77
N PRO A 221 -15.63 6.22 -17.85
CA PRO A 221 -15.84 5.74 -16.49
C PRO A 221 -16.53 4.37 -16.41
N TRP A 222 -17.47 4.06 -17.32
CA TRP A 222 -18.14 2.76 -17.36
C TRP A 222 -17.30 1.62 -17.97
N ASP A 223 -16.16 1.93 -18.59
CA ASP A 223 -15.22 0.93 -19.13
C ASP A 223 -14.14 0.55 -18.09
N LEU A 224 -14.11 1.22 -16.93
CA LEU A 224 -13.07 1.03 -15.92
C LEU A 224 -13.42 -0.12 -14.97
N ALA A 225 -12.45 -1.00 -14.78
CA ALA A 225 -12.41 -1.88 -13.61
C ALA A 225 -11.72 -1.13 -12.46
N GLU A 226 -12.12 -1.41 -11.22
CA GLU A 226 -11.58 -0.73 -10.05
C GLU A 226 -11.24 -1.70 -8.91
N ALA A 227 -10.16 -1.42 -8.17
CA ALA A 227 -9.86 -2.10 -6.92
C ALA A 227 -9.19 -1.16 -5.90
N ALA A 228 -9.60 -1.28 -4.63
CA ALA A 228 -8.93 -0.63 -3.52
C ALA A 228 -7.52 -1.22 -3.31
N SER A 229 -6.54 -0.35 -3.07
CA SER A 229 -5.12 -0.70 -2.91
C SER A 229 -4.42 0.34 -2.04
N THR A 230 -3.13 0.12 -1.78
CA THR A 230 -2.25 1.02 -1.04
C THR A 230 -1.17 1.55 -1.96
N CYS A 231 -0.91 2.86 -1.89
CA CYS A 231 0.19 3.49 -2.61
C CYS A 231 1.54 3.14 -1.97
N THR A 232 2.51 2.71 -2.78
CA THR A 232 3.84 2.27 -2.32
C THR A 232 4.97 3.25 -2.67
N SER A 233 4.67 4.46 -3.15
CA SER A 233 5.72 5.41 -3.55
C SER A 233 6.51 6.00 -2.38
N CYS A 234 5.96 5.97 -1.17
CA CYS A 234 6.62 6.40 0.07
C CYS A 234 5.97 5.73 1.29
N SER A 235 6.59 5.80 2.45
CA SER A 235 6.20 5.08 3.66
C SER A 235 4.87 5.51 4.30
N MET A 236 4.15 6.47 3.69
CA MET A 236 2.84 6.93 4.16
C MET A 236 1.75 5.85 4.09
N GLY A 237 1.77 4.99 3.06
CA GLY A 237 0.71 3.99 2.84
C GLY A 237 -0.66 4.60 2.50
N CYS A 238 -0.70 5.61 1.63
CA CYS A 238 -1.95 6.28 1.24
C CYS A 238 -2.95 5.29 0.63
N GLN A 239 -4.22 5.41 1.03
CA GLN A 239 -5.29 4.54 0.52
C GLN A 239 -5.79 5.05 -0.82
N VAL A 240 -5.85 4.14 -1.79
CA VAL A 240 -6.15 4.47 -3.19
C VAL A 240 -7.12 3.49 -3.83
N VAL A 241 -7.76 3.95 -4.91
CA VAL A 241 -8.44 3.08 -5.88
C VAL A 241 -7.61 3.06 -7.16
N LEU A 242 -7.23 1.86 -7.59
CA LEU A 242 -6.63 1.63 -8.90
C LEU A 242 -7.74 1.44 -9.91
N GLN A 243 -7.65 2.15 -11.02
CA GLN A 243 -8.55 1.93 -12.14
C GLN A 243 -7.76 1.44 -13.34
N SER A 244 -8.30 0.46 -14.06
CA SER A 244 -7.71 -0.08 -15.28
C SER A 244 -8.74 -0.23 -16.39
N SER A 245 -8.23 -0.24 -17.63
CA SER A 245 -8.98 -0.59 -18.82
C SER A 245 -8.02 -1.28 -19.78
N GLN A 246 -8.48 -2.33 -20.47
CA GLN A 246 -7.69 -3.08 -21.45
C GLN A 246 -6.32 -3.55 -20.91
N ASN A 247 -6.28 -4.01 -19.66
CA ASN A 247 -5.07 -4.44 -18.97
C ASN A 247 -3.97 -3.36 -18.81
N GLU A 248 -4.35 -2.09 -18.82
CA GLU A 248 -3.48 -0.98 -18.45
C GLU A 248 -4.05 -0.22 -17.25
N LEU A 249 -3.17 0.21 -16.35
CA LEU A 249 -3.57 1.13 -15.28
C LEU A 249 -3.85 2.51 -15.90
N THR A 250 -5.02 3.07 -15.64
CA THR A 250 -5.44 4.34 -16.25
C THR A 250 -5.43 5.48 -15.22
N ARG A 251 -5.91 5.25 -14.00
CA ARG A 251 -5.98 6.27 -12.93
C ARG A 251 -5.70 5.69 -11.55
N VAL A 252 -5.27 6.58 -10.67
CA VAL A 252 -5.20 6.36 -9.22
C VAL A 252 -5.99 7.47 -8.56
N LEU A 253 -7.00 7.09 -7.78
CA LEU A 253 -7.83 8.02 -7.02
C LEU A 253 -7.57 7.86 -5.53
N GLY A 254 -7.57 8.97 -4.79
CA GLY A 254 -7.41 8.94 -3.34
C GLY A 254 -8.70 8.50 -2.66
N VAL A 255 -8.60 7.55 -1.72
CA VAL A 255 -9.71 7.16 -0.84
C VAL A 255 -9.72 8.09 0.37
N ASP A 256 -10.92 8.49 0.80
CA ASP A 256 -11.10 9.27 2.03
C ASP A 256 -10.88 8.39 3.27
N ALA A 257 -9.61 8.22 3.64
CA ALA A 257 -9.19 7.54 4.87
C ALA A 257 -8.76 8.58 5.92
N GLU A 258 -9.63 8.83 6.91
CA GLU A 258 -9.41 9.83 7.97
C GLU A 258 -8.11 9.57 8.75
N ALA A 259 -7.72 8.32 8.97
CA ALA A 259 -6.51 7.99 9.70
C ALA A 259 -5.21 8.23 8.92
N ILE A 260 -5.30 8.43 7.59
CA ILE A 260 -4.14 8.36 6.68
C ILE A 260 -4.10 9.58 5.78
N ASN A 261 -4.78 9.55 4.64
CA ASN A 261 -4.60 10.55 3.58
C ASN A 261 -5.80 11.48 3.35
N GLN A 262 -6.91 11.29 4.07
CA GLN A 262 -8.05 12.23 4.03
C GLN A 262 -8.60 12.50 2.60
N GLY A 263 -8.37 11.55 1.67
CA GLY A 263 -8.75 11.66 0.26
C GLY A 263 -7.68 12.27 -0.65
N TRP A 264 -6.62 12.86 -0.10
CA TRP A 264 -5.55 13.51 -0.84
C TRP A 264 -4.46 12.55 -1.26
N LEU A 265 -3.79 12.85 -2.38
CA LEU A 265 -2.60 12.14 -2.84
C LEU A 265 -1.53 13.13 -3.28
N CYS A 266 -0.26 12.78 -3.09
CA CYS A 266 0.80 13.45 -3.83
C CYS A 266 0.82 13.02 -5.30
N ASP A 267 1.37 13.87 -6.15
CA ASP A 267 1.44 13.61 -7.59
C ASP A 267 2.33 12.41 -7.92
N ARG A 268 3.38 12.15 -7.12
CA ARG A 268 4.18 10.93 -7.19
C ARG A 268 3.30 9.68 -7.11
N GLY A 269 2.43 9.60 -6.10
CA GLY A 269 1.53 8.45 -5.91
C GLY A 269 0.37 8.42 -6.92
N ARG A 270 -0.13 9.58 -7.35
CA ARG A 270 -1.25 9.68 -8.28
C ARG A 270 -0.89 9.27 -9.71
N PHE A 271 0.31 9.63 -10.17
CA PHE A 271 0.72 9.46 -11.56
C PHE A 271 1.72 8.31 -11.80
N GLN A 272 2.02 7.50 -10.76
CA GLN A 272 2.93 6.34 -10.89
C GLN A 272 2.47 5.26 -11.88
N VAL A 273 1.22 5.31 -12.37
CA VAL A 273 0.70 4.42 -13.42
C VAL A 273 1.50 4.49 -14.71
N ALA A 274 2.13 5.64 -14.99
CA ALA A 274 2.98 5.80 -16.17
C ALA A 274 4.17 4.84 -16.14
N ALA A 275 4.79 4.63 -14.98
CA ALA A 275 5.91 3.70 -14.84
C ALA A 275 5.47 2.26 -15.08
N VAL A 276 4.36 1.82 -14.47
CA VAL A 276 3.86 0.44 -14.60
C VAL A 276 3.59 0.07 -16.06
N ASN A 277 2.97 0.98 -16.80
CA ASN A 277 2.64 0.76 -18.22
C ASN A 277 3.83 0.99 -19.17
N ASN A 278 4.97 1.51 -18.70
CA ASN A 278 6.10 1.86 -19.56
C ASN A 278 6.91 0.63 -19.98
N ARG A 279 6.43 -0.09 -20.99
CA ARG A 279 7.05 -1.31 -21.51
C ARG A 279 8.55 -1.17 -21.83
N GLU A 280 9.00 -0.01 -22.29
CA GLU A 280 10.41 0.20 -22.70
C GLU A 280 11.38 0.16 -21.51
N GLU A 281 10.91 0.54 -20.33
CA GLU A 281 11.70 0.54 -19.10
C GLU A 281 11.47 -0.71 -18.23
N ARG A 282 10.59 -1.63 -18.64
CA ARG A 282 10.32 -2.87 -17.90
C ARG A 282 11.34 -3.95 -18.21
N LEU A 283 11.72 -4.71 -17.18
CA LEU A 283 12.41 -5.99 -17.39
C LEU A 283 11.35 -7.04 -17.78
N LEU A 284 11.37 -7.49 -19.03
CA LEU A 284 10.27 -8.30 -19.62
C LEU A 284 10.50 -9.81 -19.57
N ALA A 285 11.76 -10.24 -19.44
CA ALA A 285 12.14 -11.65 -19.44
C ALA A 285 13.44 -11.83 -18.64
N PRO A 286 13.70 -13.04 -18.10
CA PRO A 286 14.97 -13.34 -17.48
C PRO A 286 16.14 -13.11 -18.45
N ARG A 287 17.27 -12.65 -17.92
CA ARG A 287 18.53 -12.50 -18.69
C ARG A 287 19.69 -13.15 -17.96
N ILE A 288 20.60 -13.75 -18.71
CA ILE A 288 21.94 -14.14 -18.24
C ILE A 288 22.94 -13.33 -19.06
N GLY A 289 23.68 -12.43 -18.40
CA GLY A 289 24.40 -11.36 -19.06
C GLY A 289 23.45 -10.48 -19.88
N ALA A 290 23.78 -10.22 -21.15
CA ALA A 290 22.95 -9.43 -22.05
C ALA A 290 21.82 -10.23 -22.72
N ASP A 291 21.88 -11.56 -22.68
CA ASP A 291 21.01 -12.42 -23.47
C ASP A 291 19.75 -12.84 -22.71
N ARG A 292 18.63 -12.90 -23.42
CA ARG A 292 17.37 -13.44 -22.90
C ARG A 292 17.53 -14.92 -22.56
N ALA A 293 17.06 -15.33 -21.39
CA ALA A 293 17.11 -16.69 -20.89
C ALA A 293 15.71 -17.22 -20.53
N SER A 294 15.61 -18.55 -20.38
CA SER A 294 14.43 -19.15 -19.74
C SER A 294 14.50 -18.96 -18.23
N TRP A 295 13.34 -18.97 -17.56
CA TRP A 295 13.27 -18.93 -16.10
C TRP A 295 14.08 -20.06 -15.46
N ALA A 296 13.97 -21.29 -15.95
CA ALA A 296 14.74 -22.42 -15.44
C ALA A 296 16.25 -22.16 -15.48
N ALA A 297 16.78 -21.78 -16.65
CA ALA A 297 18.21 -21.53 -16.81
C ALA A 297 18.70 -20.37 -15.94
N ALA A 298 17.93 -19.29 -15.84
CA ALA A 298 18.28 -18.13 -15.01
C ALA A 298 18.30 -18.49 -13.51
N LEU A 299 17.29 -19.22 -13.04
CA LEU A 299 17.21 -19.67 -11.64
C LEU A 299 18.29 -20.69 -11.30
N ASP A 300 18.62 -21.62 -12.23
CA ASP A 300 19.71 -22.58 -12.07
C ASP A 300 21.07 -21.88 -12.00
N ALA A 301 21.29 -20.84 -12.83
CA ALA A 301 22.50 -20.04 -12.80
C ALA A 301 22.67 -19.30 -11.46
N VAL A 302 21.58 -18.72 -10.93
CA VAL A 302 21.60 -18.05 -9.62
C VAL A 302 21.85 -19.04 -8.49
N ALA A 303 21.13 -20.18 -8.47
CA ALA A 303 21.31 -21.21 -7.45
C ALA A 303 22.74 -21.77 -7.45
N SER A 304 23.31 -22.03 -8.64
CA SER A 304 24.69 -22.51 -8.80
C SER A 304 25.70 -21.49 -8.28
N ALA A 305 25.52 -20.20 -8.61
CA ALA A 305 26.40 -19.13 -8.13
C ALA A 305 26.37 -18.99 -6.60
N ILE A 306 25.18 -19.10 -6.00
CA ILE A 306 25.01 -19.10 -4.54
C ILE A 306 25.73 -20.30 -3.92
N GLN A 307 25.50 -21.52 -4.43
CA GLN A 307 26.14 -22.73 -3.92
C GLN A 307 27.67 -22.67 -4.04
N GLU A 308 28.19 -22.20 -5.18
CA GLU A 308 29.64 -22.04 -5.36
C GLU A 308 30.22 -21.05 -4.35
N ALA A 309 29.61 -19.86 -4.21
CA ALA A 309 30.09 -18.84 -3.28
C ALA A 309 30.07 -19.34 -1.83
N VAL A 310 28.99 -19.98 -1.41
CA VAL A 310 28.85 -20.56 -0.07
C VAL A 310 29.89 -21.67 0.15
N SER A 311 30.10 -22.56 -0.83
CA SER A 311 31.08 -23.65 -0.71
C SER A 311 32.52 -23.14 -0.55
N ARG A 312 32.86 -22.00 -1.18
CA ARG A 312 34.22 -21.46 -1.19
C ARG A 312 34.53 -20.54 -0.02
N GLN A 313 33.56 -19.75 0.43
CA GLN A 313 33.79 -18.62 1.34
C GLN A 313 32.77 -18.59 2.50
N GLY A 314 31.88 -19.57 2.58
CA GLY A 314 30.82 -19.68 3.58
C GLY A 314 29.59 -18.81 3.28
N PRO A 315 28.52 -18.94 4.09
CA PRO A 315 27.27 -18.19 3.95
C PRO A 315 27.42 -16.68 3.80
N ALA A 316 28.41 -16.10 4.49
CA ALA A 316 28.68 -14.68 4.41
C ALA A 316 28.94 -14.23 2.96
N ALA A 317 29.49 -15.07 2.08
CA ALA A 317 29.82 -14.71 0.71
C ALA A 317 28.64 -14.28 -0.17
N VAL A 318 27.40 -14.42 0.31
CA VAL A 318 26.18 -13.96 -0.37
C VAL A 318 25.62 -12.75 0.36
N GLY A 319 25.29 -11.68 -0.35
CA GLY A 319 24.64 -10.49 0.20
C GLY A 319 23.29 -10.23 -0.46
N VAL A 320 22.31 -9.75 0.30
CA VAL A 320 20.98 -9.38 -0.19
C VAL A 320 20.67 -7.95 0.22
N ILE A 321 20.39 -7.09 -0.75
CA ILE A 321 20.07 -5.67 -0.51
C ILE A 321 18.79 -5.25 -1.23
N GLY A 322 18.03 -4.34 -0.61
CA GLY A 322 16.75 -3.86 -1.13
C GLY A 322 15.58 -4.82 -0.87
N GLY A 323 14.42 -4.50 -1.44
CA GLY A 323 13.18 -5.23 -1.22
C GLY A 323 12.14 -4.46 -0.41
N ASP A 324 12.47 -3.25 0.02
CA ASP A 324 11.58 -2.25 0.63
C ASP A 324 10.41 -1.77 -0.26
N ARG A 325 10.36 -2.23 -1.51
CA ARG A 325 9.26 -2.01 -2.48
C ARG A 325 8.40 -3.25 -2.74
N LEU A 326 8.86 -4.43 -2.33
CA LEU A 326 8.13 -5.68 -2.52
C LEU A 326 6.93 -5.76 -1.57
N SER A 327 5.97 -6.63 -1.87
CA SER A 327 4.96 -7.07 -0.90
C SER A 327 5.60 -7.72 0.34
N LEU A 328 4.87 -7.74 1.46
CA LEU A 328 5.26 -8.38 2.71
C LEU A 328 5.60 -9.86 2.49
N GLU A 329 4.83 -10.53 1.64
CA GLU A 329 5.04 -11.92 1.23
C GLU A 329 6.37 -12.07 0.46
N GLY A 330 6.65 -11.14 -0.46
CA GLY A 330 7.94 -11.06 -1.14
C GLY A 330 9.10 -10.87 -0.16
N GLN A 331 8.97 -9.91 0.75
CA GLN A 331 9.99 -9.62 1.77
C GLN A 331 10.23 -10.82 2.69
N PHE A 332 9.17 -11.49 3.14
CA PHE A 332 9.27 -12.67 3.99
C PHE A 332 9.92 -13.86 3.26
N ALA A 333 9.53 -14.12 2.01
CA ALA A 333 10.12 -15.20 1.21
C ALA A 333 11.62 -14.96 0.97
N TRP A 334 12.02 -13.72 0.63
CA TRP A 334 13.43 -13.35 0.48
C TRP A 334 14.19 -13.36 1.80
N ALA A 335 13.57 -12.93 2.91
CA ALA A 335 14.19 -13.00 4.24
C ALA A 335 14.47 -14.45 4.61
N ARG A 336 13.52 -15.34 4.37
CA ARG A 336 13.65 -16.77 4.62
C ARG A 336 14.73 -17.40 3.75
N LEU A 337 14.73 -17.12 2.45
CA LEU A 337 15.79 -17.57 1.55
C LEU A 337 17.19 -17.14 2.05
N ALA A 338 17.35 -15.87 2.41
CA ALA A 338 18.63 -15.33 2.83
C ALA A 338 19.09 -15.85 4.21
N ARG A 339 18.21 -15.81 5.22
CA ARG A 339 18.57 -16.06 6.62
C ARG A 339 18.34 -17.50 7.09
N SER A 340 17.43 -18.23 6.48
CA SER A 340 17.20 -19.64 6.79
C SER A 340 18.01 -20.51 5.85
N SER A 341 17.80 -20.38 4.54
CA SER A 341 18.35 -21.33 3.56
C SER A 341 19.81 -21.08 3.20
N ILE A 342 20.18 -19.82 2.98
CA ILE A 342 21.58 -19.45 2.73
C ILE A 342 22.32 -19.25 4.05
N ALA A 343 21.61 -18.90 5.12
CA ALA A 343 22.14 -18.52 6.42
C ALA A 343 23.14 -17.35 6.36
N THR A 344 22.95 -16.40 5.42
CA THR A 344 23.86 -15.26 5.31
C THR A 344 23.58 -14.19 6.37
N PRO A 345 24.62 -13.63 7.01
CA PRO A 345 24.52 -12.42 7.83
C PRO A 345 24.32 -11.14 7.01
N ARG A 346 24.49 -11.16 5.68
CA ARG A 346 24.54 -9.94 4.84
C ARG A 346 23.18 -9.63 4.23
N VAL A 347 22.26 -9.11 5.05
CA VAL A 347 20.88 -8.81 4.64
C VAL A 347 20.49 -7.40 5.06
N ASP A 348 20.22 -6.53 4.07
CA ASP A 348 19.66 -5.21 4.30
C ASP A 348 18.59 -4.85 3.27
N GLY A 349 17.34 -5.20 3.57
CA GLY A 349 16.22 -4.92 2.69
C GLY A 349 15.67 -3.51 2.75
N VAL A 350 16.00 -2.75 3.79
CA VAL A 350 15.68 -1.31 3.87
C VAL A 350 16.72 -0.43 3.19
N ALA A 351 17.80 -1.03 2.68
CA ALA A 351 18.84 -0.39 1.88
C ALA A 351 19.41 0.88 2.54
N GLY A 352 19.81 0.77 3.82
CA GLY A 352 20.31 1.89 4.60
C GLY A 352 19.23 2.86 5.11
N SER A 353 17.96 2.63 4.77
CA SER A 353 16.82 3.42 5.26
C SER A 353 16.29 2.96 6.63
N LEU A 354 17.14 2.34 7.45
CA LEU A 354 16.80 1.96 8.81
C LEU A 354 16.73 3.19 9.73
N VAL A 355 15.61 3.33 10.43
CA VAL A 355 15.53 4.04 11.72
C VAL A 355 15.42 2.96 12.77
N ASP A 356 16.38 2.91 13.70
CA ASP A 356 16.45 1.84 14.71
C ASP A 356 15.11 1.70 15.46
N PRO A 357 14.42 0.55 15.33
CA PRO A 357 13.16 0.28 16.01
C PRO A 357 13.19 0.51 17.53
N ASN A 358 14.33 0.36 18.20
CA ASN A 358 14.46 0.65 19.63
C ASN A 358 14.12 2.11 19.99
N LEU A 359 14.16 3.03 19.02
CA LEU A 359 13.86 4.45 19.24
C LEU A 359 12.37 4.77 19.26
N TRP A 360 11.53 3.91 18.68
CA TRP A 360 10.14 4.25 18.40
C TRP A 360 9.13 3.13 18.69
N LEU A 361 9.55 1.87 18.84
CA LEU A 361 8.63 0.74 18.99
C LEU A 361 7.74 0.82 20.24
N ASP A 362 8.27 1.36 21.34
CA ASP A 362 7.56 1.52 22.63
C ASP A 362 6.64 2.76 22.69
N ARG A 363 6.74 3.64 21.69
CA ARG A 363 6.11 4.96 21.66
C ARG A 363 5.61 5.37 20.28
N LEU A 364 5.27 4.39 19.44
CA LEU A 364 4.93 4.60 18.03
C LEU A 364 3.73 5.56 17.91
N ALA A 365 3.91 6.62 17.11
CA ALA A 365 2.84 7.54 16.77
C ALA A 365 2.09 7.06 15.52
N THR A 366 0.81 7.43 15.43
CA THR A 366 0.01 7.31 14.21
C THR A 366 0.05 8.62 13.41
N VAL A 367 -0.25 8.55 12.12
CA VAL A 367 -0.25 9.69 11.20
C VAL A 367 -1.33 10.71 11.58
N ASP A 368 -2.50 10.25 12.00
CA ASP A 368 -3.60 11.11 12.46
C ASP A 368 -3.31 11.82 13.79
N ALA A 369 -2.38 11.32 14.60
CA ALA A 369 -1.95 12.01 15.81
C ALA A 369 -1.29 13.38 15.52
N ILE A 370 -0.88 13.65 14.28
CA ILE A 370 -0.39 14.97 13.85
C ILE A 370 -1.50 16.03 13.99
N ASP A 371 -2.76 15.68 13.74
CA ASP A 371 -3.88 16.63 13.68
C ASP A 371 -4.17 17.28 15.05
N ASP A 372 -3.88 16.57 16.14
CA ASP A 372 -4.15 16.97 17.52
C ASP A 372 -2.89 17.28 18.36
N ALA A 373 -1.69 17.08 17.80
CA ALA A 373 -0.44 17.24 18.53
C ALA A 373 -0.23 18.69 19.02
N GLU A 374 0.06 18.88 20.31
CA GLU A 374 0.38 20.21 20.85
C GLU A 374 1.68 20.76 20.23
N VAL A 375 2.68 19.88 20.14
CA VAL A 375 3.99 20.16 19.55
C VAL A 375 4.34 19.04 18.59
N VAL A 376 4.70 19.38 17.35
CA VAL A 376 5.32 18.45 16.40
C VAL A 376 6.77 18.82 16.22
N VAL A 377 7.68 17.87 16.42
CA VAL A 377 9.13 18.05 16.21
C VAL A 377 9.55 17.23 15.00
N THR A 378 10.04 17.88 13.94
CA THR A 378 10.60 17.18 12.76
C THR A 378 12.12 17.12 12.89
N ILE A 379 12.71 15.92 12.75
CA ILE A 379 14.16 15.72 12.89
C ILE A 379 14.70 15.09 11.61
N GLY A 380 15.53 15.86 10.89
CA GLY A 380 16.24 15.39 9.70
C GLY A 380 15.30 14.79 8.65
N VAL A 381 14.17 15.45 8.39
CA VAL A 381 13.16 15.07 7.41
C VAL A 381 12.72 16.31 6.63
N ASP A 382 12.41 16.21 5.34
CA ASP A 382 11.54 17.19 4.66
C ASP A 382 10.23 16.51 4.30
N LEU A 383 9.16 16.82 5.03
CA LEU A 383 7.89 16.11 4.84
C LEU A 383 7.27 16.38 3.47
N ARG A 384 7.48 17.55 2.88
CA ARG A 384 6.89 17.88 1.58
C ARG A 384 7.45 16.99 0.47
N GLU A 385 8.71 16.59 0.59
CA GLU A 385 9.40 15.71 -0.36
C GLU A 385 9.27 14.22 -0.01
N GLU A 386 9.42 13.88 1.28
CA GLU A 386 9.49 12.49 1.73
C GLU A 386 8.09 11.89 1.99
N LEU A 387 7.24 12.57 2.79
CA LEU A 387 5.87 12.15 3.12
C LEU A 387 4.85 13.29 2.85
N PRO A 388 4.55 13.62 1.58
CA PRO A 388 3.83 14.86 1.27
C PRO A 388 2.43 14.94 1.89
N VAL A 389 1.76 13.81 2.10
CA VAL A 389 0.44 13.81 2.75
C VAL A 389 0.55 14.10 4.26
N ALA A 390 1.62 13.67 4.93
CA ALA A 390 1.90 14.07 6.32
C ALA A 390 2.22 15.58 6.40
N TRP A 391 2.84 16.15 5.35
CA TRP A 391 3.01 17.60 5.22
C TRP A 391 1.67 18.36 5.23
N LEU A 392 0.64 17.88 4.50
CA LEU A 392 -0.69 18.51 4.51
C LEU A 392 -1.28 18.56 5.93
N ARG A 393 -1.14 17.47 6.69
CA ARG A 393 -1.59 17.39 8.10
C ARG A 393 -0.80 18.32 9.01
N LEU A 394 0.53 18.32 8.89
CA LEU A 394 1.38 19.22 9.67
C LEU A 394 1.01 20.68 9.42
N ARG A 395 0.78 21.06 8.17
CA ARG A 395 0.33 22.40 7.79
C ARG A 395 -1.03 22.72 8.38
N GLN A 396 -2.00 21.81 8.31
CA GLN A 396 -3.31 21.98 8.95
C GLN A 396 -3.17 22.20 10.46
N ARG A 397 -2.32 21.41 11.13
CA ARG A 397 -2.06 21.54 12.56
C ARG A 397 -1.42 22.88 12.91
N ALA A 398 -0.42 23.33 12.13
CA ALA A 398 0.21 24.63 12.32
C ALA A 398 -0.79 25.79 12.15
N LEU A 399 -1.66 25.73 11.13
CA LEU A 399 -2.73 26.72 10.92
C LEU A 399 -3.76 26.73 12.06
N ALA A 400 -3.99 25.58 12.70
CA ALA A 400 -4.82 25.45 13.90
C ALA A 400 -4.08 25.83 15.21
N GLY A 401 -2.87 26.40 15.11
CA GLY A 401 -2.10 26.93 16.25
C GLY A 401 -1.20 25.90 16.96
N GLY A 402 -0.99 24.72 16.38
CA GLY A 402 0.00 23.76 16.90
C GLY A 402 1.44 24.25 16.71
N ALA A 403 2.30 23.97 17.68
CA ALA A 403 3.70 24.36 17.59
C ALA A 403 4.49 23.38 16.71
N VAL A 404 5.28 23.89 15.77
CA VAL A 404 6.15 23.07 14.90
C VAL A 404 7.60 23.44 15.17
N VAL A 405 8.42 22.45 15.52
CA VAL A 405 9.86 22.60 15.76
C VAL A 405 10.60 21.85 14.67
N ASP A 406 11.25 22.58 13.77
CA ASP A 406 12.00 21.99 12.67
C ASP A 406 13.49 21.86 13.03
N VAL A 407 13.99 20.63 13.08
CA VAL A 407 15.36 20.28 13.42
C VAL A 407 16.04 19.67 12.20
N ALA A 408 16.84 20.46 11.50
CA ALA A 408 17.44 20.05 10.23
C ALA A 408 18.84 20.65 10.03
N PRO A 409 19.72 20.00 9.25
CA PRO A 409 21.04 20.56 8.93
C PRO A 409 20.98 21.74 7.96
N GLY A 410 19.84 21.94 7.28
CA GLY A 410 19.63 22.98 6.29
C GLY A 410 18.15 23.35 6.16
N PRO A 411 17.79 24.22 5.19
CA PRO A 411 16.41 24.62 4.96
C PRO A 411 15.52 23.43 4.58
N THR A 412 14.30 23.42 5.11
CA THR A 412 13.24 22.45 4.79
C THR A 412 11.94 23.18 4.46
N SER A 413 11.01 22.49 3.81
CA SER A 413 9.66 23.00 3.54
C SER A 413 8.90 23.36 4.83
N GLN A 414 8.98 22.51 5.85
CA GLN A 414 8.31 22.80 7.12
C GLN A 414 8.91 23.94 7.92
N GLY A 415 10.13 24.39 7.59
CA GLY A 415 10.66 25.63 8.11
C GLY A 415 9.68 26.80 7.94
N GLU A 416 8.95 26.89 6.81
CA GLU A 416 8.01 27.99 6.53
C GLU A 416 6.87 28.13 7.54
N ILE A 417 6.45 27.00 8.14
CA ILE A 417 5.37 26.93 9.14
C ILE A 417 5.91 26.69 10.56
N ALA A 418 7.23 26.57 10.73
CA ALA A 418 7.86 26.26 12.00
C ALA A 418 7.77 27.43 12.99
N THR A 419 7.36 27.12 14.22
CA THR A 419 7.44 28.02 15.37
C THR A 419 8.89 28.25 15.81
N ALA A 420 9.74 27.22 15.67
CA ALA A 420 11.17 27.30 15.91
C ALA A 420 11.93 26.47 14.87
N ARG A 421 13.04 27.00 14.36
CA ARG A 421 13.97 26.28 13.48
C ARG A 421 15.29 26.11 14.20
N ILE A 422 15.73 24.87 14.36
CA ILE A 422 16.94 24.50 15.10
C ILE A 422 17.90 23.85 14.11
N VAL A 423 19.09 24.43 13.98
CA VAL A 423 20.12 23.89 13.08
C VAL A 423 20.75 22.68 13.74
N LEU A 424 20.68 21.54 13.06
CA LEU A 424 21.39 20.34 13.46
C LEU A 424 22.81 20.35 12.85
N ASP A 425 23.80 20.83 13.60
CA ASP A 425 25.22 20.67 13.23
C ASP A 425 25.72 19.28 13.68
N PRO A 426 26.10 18.39 12.76
CA PRO A 426 26.72 17.11 13.08
C PRO A 426 27.93 17.19 14.03
N ARG A 427 28.63 18.33 14.06
CA ARG A 427 29.84 18.56 14.86
C ARG A 427 29.54 19.00 16.30
N ASP A 428 28.36 19.56 16.55
CA ASP A 428 27.89 19.95 17.88
C ASP A 428 26.39 19.59 18.04
N PRO A 429 26.06 18.29 18.07
CA PRO A 429 24.67 17.86 18.21
C PRO A 429 24.07 18.24 19.56
N GLU A 430 24.89 18.45 20.60
CA GLU A 430 24.41 18.78 21.93
C GLU A 430 23.73 20.15 21.99
N ALA A 431 24.17 21.11 21.17
CA ALA A 431 23.51 22.40 21.05
C ALA A 431 22.05 22.24 20.60
N ALA A 432 21.82 21.49 19.52
CA ALA A 432 20.48 21.19 19.03
C ALA A 432 19.65 20.43 20.06
N ILE A 433 20.24 19.45 20.76
CA ILE A 433 19.57 18.69 21.83
C ILE A 433 19.08 19.61 22.96
N ARG A 434 19.92 20.52 23.45
CA ARG A 434 19.55 21.47 24.52
C ARG A 434 18.45 22.42 24.06
N GLU A 435 18.56 22.95 22.84
CA GLU A 435 17.58 23.89 22.30
C GLU A 435 16.22 23.22 22.08
N VAL A 436 16.19 22.01 21.52
CA VAL A 436 14.95 21.22 21.37
C VAL A 436 14.29 21.00 22.73
N ALA A 437 15.04 20.55 23.73
CA ALA A 437 14.51 20.32 25.07
C ALA A 437 13.96 21.61 25.71
N GLN A 438 14.63 22.75 25.51
CA GLN A 438 14.18 24.05 26.01
C GLN A 438 12.90 24.51 25.31
N VAL A 439 12.83 24.37 23.98
CA VAL A 439 11.66 24.78 23.20
C VAL A 439 10.48 23.89 23.52
N VAL A 440 10.63 22.57 23.53
CA VAL A 440 9.54 21.63 23.79
C VAL A 440 9.07 21.72 25.25
N GLY A 441 10.01 21.81 26.20
CA GLY A 441 9.70 21.82 27.64
C GLY A 441 9.06 20.50 28.08
N ASP A 442 8.08 20.59 28.99
CA ASP A 442 7.36 19.42 29.53
C ASP A 442 6.17 18.98 28.66
N ARG A 443 5.98 19.58 27.48
CA ARG A 443 4.85 19.29 26.59
C ARG A 443 4.99 17.91 25.96
N ARG A 444 3.86 17.23 25.74
CA ARG A 444 3.84 15.98 24.96
C ARG A 444 4.05 16.33 23.49
N ALA A 445 5.17 15.88 22.94
CA ALA A 445 5.51 16.09 21.54
C ALA A 445 5.22 14.83 20.70
N LEU A 446 4.80 15.04 19.46
CA LEU A 446 4.91 14.04 18.40
C LEU A 446 6.21 14.32 17.65
N VAL A 447 7.12 13.36 17.62
CA VAL A 447 8.42 13.49 16.96
C VAL A 447 8.42 12.71 15.65
N ILE A 448 8.67 13.37 14.53
CA ILE A 448 8.80 12.74 13.21
C ILE A 448 10.29 12.68 12.85
N VAL A 449 10.80 11.46 12.66
CA VAL A 449 12.25 11.23 12.51
C VAL A 449 12.55 10.67 11.12
N GLY A 450 13.30 11.42 10.31
CA GLY A 450 13.70 11.02 8.97
C GLY A 450 15.20 10.80 8.79
N GLN A 451 15.66 10.92 7.54
CA GLN A 451 17.00 10.49 7.12
C GLN A 451 17.71 11.49 6.20
N SER A 452 17.20 12.71 6.05
CA SER A 452 17.71 13.70 5.09
C SER A 452 19.02 14.36 5.50
N ASN A 453 19.76 13.80 6.47
CA ASN A 453 21.14 14.24 6.74
C ASN A 453 22.14 13.30 6.04
N PRO A 454 22.55 13.61 4.79
CA PRO A 454 23.51 12.79 4.05
C PRO A 454 24.94 12.86 4.64
N LEU A 455 25.19 13.78 5.58
CA LEU A 455 26.51 13.95 6.21
C LEU A 455 26.71 13.02 7.42
N LEU A 456 25.66 12.34 7.87
CA LEU A 456 25.71 11.41 8.99
C LEU A 456 25.58 9.97 8.49
N ASP A 457 26.55 9.12 8.83
CA ASP A 457 26.39 7.68 8.69
C ASP A 457 25.25 7.16 9.58
N SER A 458 24.72 5.99 9.25
CA SER A 458 23.57 5.40 9.95
C SER A 458 23.79 5.24 11.46
N ARG A 459 25.00 4.91 11.92
CA ARG A 459 25.28 4.69 13.35
C ARG A 459 25.29 6.01 14.11
N THR A 460 25.97 7.01 13.57
CA THR A 460 26.00 8.36 14.18
C THR A 460 24.60 8.97 14.25
N ARG A 461 23.79 8.78 13.19
CA ARG A 461 22.40 9.22 13.13
C ARG A 461 21.52 8.56 14.21
N VAL A 462 21.62 7.25 14.41
CA VAL A 462 20.89 6.54 15.47
C VAL A 462 21.26 7.06 16.86
N GLY A 463 22.56 7.24 17.14
CA GLY A 463 23.02 7.76 18.43
C GLY A 463 22.53 9.19 18.70
N LEU A 464 22.55 10.04 17.68
CA LEU A 464 22.00 11.40 17.75
C LEU A 464 20.50 11.40 18.08
N TYR A 465 19.72 10.61 17.35
CA TYR A 465 18.27 10.53 17.55
C TYR A 465 17.93 9.94 18.92
N ALA A 466 18.68 8.94 19.39
CA ALA A 466 18.56 8.41 20.75
C ALA A 466 18.78 9.49 21.81
N ALA A 467 19.82 10.32 21.64
CA ALA A 467 20.12 11.41 22.58
C ALA A 467 19.05 12.50 22.58
N LEU A 468 18.51 12.86 21.42
CA LEU A 468 17.39 13.79 21.27
C LEU A 468 16.11 13.26 21.93
N LEU A 469 15.71 12.03 21.60
CA LEU A 469 14.52 11.39 22.15
C LEU A 469 14.65 11.11 23.66
N GLY A 470 15.86 10.87 24.15
CA GLY A 470 16.14 10.75 25.59
C GLY A 470 15.86 12.02 26.39
N ARG A 471 15.83 13.21 25.73
CA ARG A 471 15.39 14.47 26.34
C ARG A 471 13.88 14.71 26.22
N LEU A 472 13.17 13.88 25.47
CA LEU A 472 11.73 13.96 25.22
C LEU A 472 11.03 12.66 25.67
N PRO A 473 11.12 12.24 26.95
CA PRO A 473 10.65 10.92 27.38
C PRO A 473 9.12 10.73 27.24
N ALA A 474 8.35 11.81 27.18
CA ALA A 474 6.89 11.78 27.03
C ALA A 474 6.41 11.86 25.57
N SER A 475 7.33 11.83 24.59
CA SER A 475 6.98 11.95 23.17
C SER A 475 6.58 10.63 22.53
N THR A 476 5.69 10.68 21.55
CA THR A 476 5.50 9.60 20.58
C THR A 476 6.37 9.83 19.34
N VAL A 477 6.67 8.78 18.59
CA VAL A 477 7.60 8.84 17.45
C VAL A 477 7.00 8.23 16.19
N LEU A 478 7.03 8.98 15.08
CA LEU A 478 6.69 8.51 13.74
C LEU A 478 7.99 8.36 12.90
N PRO A 479 8.44 7.14 12.58
CA PRO A 479 9.62 6.95 11.75
C PRO A 479 9.31 7.21 10.28
N VAL A 480 10.18 7.94 9.60
CA VAL A 480 10.09 8.20 8.16
C VAL A 480 11.09 7.33 7.42
N HIS A 481 10.57 6.49 6.52
CA HIS A 481 11.37 5.68 5.61
C HIS A 481 11.22 6.17 4.16
N ARG A 482 12.26 6.00 3.35
CA ARG A 482 12.28 6.46 1.95
C ARG A 482 11.30 5.71 1.05
N SER A 483 11.06 4.43 1.33
CA SER A 483 10.30 3.53 0.46
C SER A 483 8.98 3.09 1.09
N GLY A 484 8.03 2.69 0.24
CA GLY A 484 6.65 2.40 0.63
C GLY A 484 6.45 1.27 1.62
N ASN A 485 7.30 0.24 1.57
CA ASN A 485 7.15 -0.94 2.41
C ASN A 485 8.44 -1.25 3.21
N ALA A 486 9.22 -0.22 3.55
CA ALA A 486 10.44 -0.40 4.35
C ALA A 486 10.14 -1.00 5.74
N ALA A 487 9.05 -0.58 6.39
CA ALA A 487 8.62 -1.18 7.66
C ALA A 487 8.26 -2.66 7.48
N GLY A 488 7.71 -3.05 6.33
CA GLY A 488 7.47 -4.46 5.99
C GLY A 488 8.77 -5.27 5.98
N ALA A 489 9.85 -4.73 5.42
CA ALA A 489 11.15 -5.41 5.40
C ALA A 489 11.70 -5.62 6.83
N LEU A 490 11.48 -4.66 7.73
CA LEU A 490 11.80 -4.83 9.16
C LEU A 490 10.98 -5.95 9.80
N VAL A 491 9.66 -5.91 9.62
CA VAL A 491 8.72 -6.89 10.17
C VAL A 491 8.97 -8.29 9.61
N ALA A 492 9.35 -8.40 8.34
CA ALA A 492 9.66 -9.67 7.68
C ALA A 492 11.03 -10.23 8.06
N GLY A 493 11.88 -9.47 8.77
CA GLY A 493 13.27 -9.86 9.05
C GLY A 493 14.23 -9.70 7.87
N LEU A 494 13.83 -9.01 6.80
CA LEU A 494 14.69 -8.62 5.68
C LEU A 494 15.46 -7.33 6.02
N SER A 495 16.14 -7.29 7.15
CA SER A 495 16.87 -6.10 7.62
C SER A 495 18.02 -6.49 8.53
N PRO A 496 19.03 -5.63 8.75
CA PRO A 496 20.12 -5.95 9.67
C PRO A 496 19.63 -5.84 11.13
N GLY A 497 20.03 -6.76 11.99
CA GLY A 497 19.79 -6.70 13.43
C GLY A 497 18.39 -7.10 13.91
N TRP A 498 17.43 -7.27 13.00
CA TRP A 498 16.04 -7.59 13.34
C TRP A 498 15.58 -8.87 12.69
N TRP A 499 14.95 -9.73 13.48
CA TRP A 499 14.32 -10.95 13.03
C TRP A 499 12.83 -10.73 12.76
N PRO A 500 12.18 -11.67 12.05
CA PRO A 500 10.76 -11.56 11.76
C PRO A 500 9.94 -11.25 13.02
N GLY A 501 8.94 -10.37 12.90
CA GLY A 501 8.13 -9.91 14.03
C GLY A 501 8.71 -8.73 14.82
N LEU A 502 9.79 -8.10 14.32
CA LEU A 502 10.55 -7.04 15.02
C LEU A 502 11.18 -7.54 16.33
N VAL A 503 11.74 -8.76 16.31
CA VAL A 503 12.40 -9.36 17.47
C VAL A 503 13.88 -8.94 17.51
N ALA A 504 14.30 -8.37 18.65
CA ALA A 504 15.68 -8.01 18.94
C ALA A 504 16.45 -9.24 19.47
N GLY A 505 16.73 -10.21 18.59
CA GLY A 505 17.51 -11.39 18.95
C GLY A 505 17.24 -12.60 18.05
N PRO A 506 18.10 -13.64 18.15
CA PRO A 506 17.98 -14.84 17.34
C PRO A 506 16.64 -15.54 17.57
N VAL A 507 16.07 -16.05 16.49
CA VAL A 507 14.81 -16.79 16.47
C VAL A 507 15.11 -18.21 15.99
N ALA A 508 14.52 -19.22 16.63
CA ALA A 508 14.68 -20.61 16.22
C ALA A 508 14.31 -20.80 14.74
N GLY A 509 15.19 -21.47 13.98
CA GLY A 509 15.04 -21.64 12.52
C GLY A 509 15.52 -20.46 11.67
N TRP A 510 16.14 -19.44 12.26
CA TRP A 510 16.73 -18.30 11.55
C TRP A 510 18.18 -18.08 12.00
N ALA A 511 19.08 -17.68 11.09
CA ALA A 511 20.48 -17.42 11.42
C ALA A 511 20.66 -16.41 12.57
N GLU A 512 21.61 -16.66 13.48
CA GLU A 512 21.78 -15.92 14.74
C GLU A 512 22.57 -14.59 14.61
N SER A 513 23.20 -14.33 13.47
CA SER A 513 24.04 -13.15 13.28
C SER A 513 23.24 -11.84 13.25
N ALA A 514 23.76 -10.80 13.92
CA ALA A 514 23.16 -9.46 14.02
C ALA A 514 23.00 -8.68 12.69
N GLY A 515 23.25 -9.28 11.53
CA GLY A 515 23.09 -8.65 10.22
C GLY A 515 24.18 -7.63 9.88
N HIS A 516 24.54 -7.52 8.61
CA HIS A 516 25.37 -6.44 8.06
C HIS A 516 24.48 -5.46 7.28
N ASP A 517 24.70 -4.16 7.45
CA ASP A 517 23.97 -3.14 6.70
C ASP A 517 24.50 -3.00 5.27
N VAL A 518 23.81 -2.20 4.45
CA VAL A 518 24.20 -1.98 3.05
C VAL A 518 25.64 -1.46 2.89
N THR A 519 26.16 -0.68 3.84
CA THR A 519 27.53 -0.14 3.79
C THR A 519 28.53 -1.27 4.01
N ASP A 520 28.29 -2.11 5.01
CA ASP A 520 29.09 -3.29 5.31
C ASP A 520 29.10 -4.28 4.13
N ILE A 521 27.94 -4.49 3.48
CA ILE A 521 27.79 -5.39 2.33
C ILE A 521 28.57 -4.88 1.11
N LEU A 522 28.43 -3.60 0.78
CA LEU A 522 29.15 -2.99 -0.34
C LEU A 522 30.66 -2.96 -0.09
N GLN A 523 31.08 -2.74 1.16
CA GLN A 523 32.48 -2.82 1.53
C GLN A 523 33.03 -4.24 1.42
N ALA A 524 32.26 -5.26 1.83
CA ALA A 524 32.64 -6.67 1.66
C ALA A 524 32.83 -7.02 0.18
N ALA A 525 32.00 -6.49 -0.72
CA ALA A 525 32.17 -6.67 -2.16
C ALA A 525 33.47 -6.01 -2.67
N ARG A 526 33.76 -4.78 -2.24
CA ARG A 526 34.99 -4.05 -2.64
C ARG A 526 36.28 -4.76 -2.25
N VAL A 527 36.30 -5.43 -1.10
CA VAL A 527 37.49 -6.16 -0.61
C VAL A 527 37.53 -7.63 -1.05
N GLY A 528 36.59 -8.07 -1.91
CA GLY A 528 36.55 -9.43 -2.43
C GLY A 528 36.09 -10.49 -1.42
N ALA A 529 35.43 -10.07 -0.34
CA ALA A 529 34.85 -10.95 0.66
C ALA A 529 33.40 -11.38 0.33
N LEU A 530 32.87 -10.94 -0.82
CA LEU A 530 31.55 -11.27 -1.32
C LEU A 530 31.69 -11.96 -2.69
N GLY A 531 31.03 -13.10 -2.87
CA GLY A 531 30.95 -13.82 -4.14
C GLY A 531 29.69 -13.49 -4.94
N VAL A 532 28.54 -13.34 -4.27
CA VAL A 532 27.25 -13.06 -4.90
C VAL A 532 26.59 -11.86 -4.21
N LEU A 533 26.07 -10.93 -5.00
CA LEU A 533 25.23 -9.83 -4.52
C LEU A 533 23.86 -9.91 -5.20
N ILE A 534 22.81 -10.06 -4.40
CA ILE A 534 21.41 -10.05 -4.85
C ILE A 534 20.81 -8.68 -4.54
N VAL A 535 20.31 -8.00 -5.56
CA VAL A 535 19.64 -6.69 -5.45
C VAL A 535 18.15 -6.86 -5.77
N LEU A 536 17.30 -6.46 -4.83
CA LEU A 536 15.85 -6.60 -4.91
C LEU A 536 15.19 -5.23 -5.17
N ASP A 537 14.64 -5.07 -6.35
CA ASP A 537 13.90 -3.92 -6.87
C ASP A 537 14.48 -2.53 -6.54
N ARG A 538 15.81 -2.43 -6.64
CA ARG A 538 16.56 -1.21 -6.36
C ARG A 538 17.61 -0.96 -7.41
N ASP A 539 17.80 0.31 -7.76
CA ASP A 539 19.02 0.75 -8.44
C ASP A 539 20.07 1.16 -7.39
N LEU A 540 21.29 0.62 -7.49
CA LEU A 540 22.42 1.00 -6.63
C LEU A 540 22.79 2.48 -6.79
N GLY A 541 22.41 3.11 -7.91
CA GLY A 541 22.50 4.56 -8.07
C GLY A 541 21.70 5.33 -7.02
N GLU A 542 20.55 4.80 -6.59
CA GLU A 542 19.74 5.40 -5.52
C GLU A 542 20.42 5.30 -4.14
N LEU A 543 21.47 4.46 -4.02
CA LEU A 543 22.30 4.30 -2.83
C LEU A 543 23.60 5.12 -2.90
N GLY A 544 23.74 5.97 -3.93
CA GLY A 544 24.86 6.88 -4.09
C GLY A 544 26.04 6.32 -4.90
N LEU A 545 25.92 5.14 -5.51
CA LEU A 545 26.96 4.60 -6.40
C LEU A 545 26.86 5.23 -7.79
N SER A 546 27.99 5.66 -8.33
CA SER A 546 28.11 6.07 -9.73
C SER A 546 28.05 4.88 -10.69
N ASP A 547 27.70 5.12 -11.95
CA ASP A 547 27.73 4.11 -13.02
C ASP A 547 29.05 3.35 -13.11
N ALA A 548 30.18 4.03 -12.87
CA ALA A 548 31.51 3.43 -12.87
C ALA A 548 31.75 2.51 -11.65
N GLU A 549 31.21 2.88 -10.49
CA GLU A 549 31.26 2.04 -9.29
C GLU A 549 30.36 0.81 -9.43
N ILE A 550 29.17 0.95 -10.01
CA ILE A 550 28.28 -0.19 -10.30
C ILE A 550 28.96 -1.15 -11.28
N GLU A 551 29.58 -0.62 -12.34
CA GLU A 551 30.35 -1.42 -13.30
C GLU A 551 31.52 -2.18 -12.63
N THR A 552 32.25 -1.50 -11.75
CA THR A 552 33.37 -2.12 -11.02
C THR A 552 32.86 -3.21 -10.08
N LEU A 553 31.78 -2.95 -9.37
CA LEU A 553 31.12 -3.91 -8.49
C LEU A 553 30.66 -5.15 -9.25
N ALA A 554 29.95 -4.97 -10.37
CA ALA A 554 29.45 -6.06 -11.21
C ALA A 554 30.56 -6.97 -11.80
N ARG A 555 31.80 -6.46 -11.91
CA ARG A 555 32.96 -7.27 -12.31
C ARG A 555 33.61 -8.02 -11.14
N SER A 556 33.39 -7.57 -9.91
CA SER A 556 33.99 -8.13 -8.70
C SER A 556 33.14 -9.22 -8.05
N VAL A 557 31.83 -9.21 -8.26
CA VAL A 557 30.88 -10.17 -7.70
C VAL A 557 29.91 -10.66 -8.77
N THR A 558 29.32 -11.84 -8.58
CA THR A 558 28.16 -12.25 -9.38
C THR A 558 26.95 -11.42 -8.96
N LEU A 559 26.63 -10.38 -9.74
CA LEU A 559 25.49 -9.49 -9.50
C LEU A 559 24.20 -10.12 -10.02
N VAL A 560 23.26 -10.40 -9.12
CA VAL A 560 21.91 -10.89 -9.43
C VAL A 560 20.91 -9.79 -9.12
N VAL A 561 19.99 -9.48 -10.04
CA VAL A 561 19.00 -8.43 -9.85
C VAL A 561 17.60 -9.00 -10.10
N ALA A 562 16.73 -8.92 -9.10
CA ALA A 562 15.30 -9.14 -9.28
C ALA A 562 14.59 -7.79 -9.27
N SER A 563 14.09 -7.32 -10.40
CA SER A 563 13.47 -5.99 -10.51
C SER A 563 12.33 -5.93 -11.52
N SER A 564 11.40 -5.01 -11.30
CA SER A 564 10.36 -4.69 -12.27
C SER A 564 10.88 -3.89 -13.47
N PHE A 565 12.03 -3.20 -13.32
CA PHE A 565 12.52 -2.21 -14.28
C PHE A 565 13.98 -2.46 -14.73
N GLU A 566 14.30 -2.01 -15.95
CA GLU A 566 15.66 -1.96 -16.49
C GLU A 566 16.39 -0.70 -16.00
N THR A 567 17.17 -0.85 -14.94
CA THR A 567 17.94 0.22 -14.30
C THR A 567 19.42 0.17 -14.70
N ALA A 568 20.23 1.13 -14.21
CA ALA A 568 21.69 1.07 -14.40
C ALA A 568 22.30 -0.19 -13.77
N THR A 569 21.73 -0.65 -12.66
CA THR A 569 22.09 -1.91 -11.99
C THR A 569 21.60 -3.13 -12.77
N THR A 570 20.34 -3.17 -13.20
CA THR A 570 19.77 -4.32 -13.95
C THR A 570 20.54 -4.60 -15.25
N ARG A 571 20.96 -3.54 -15.96
CA ARG A 571 21.74 -3.68 -17.20
C ARG A 571 23.13 -4.31 -17.01
N ARG A 572 23.69 -4.25 -15.80
CA ARG A 572 25.02 -4.78 -15.45
C ARG A 572 24.96 -6.10 -14.67
N ALA A 573 23.76 -6.63 -14.44
CA ALA A 573 23.57 -7.88 -13.74
C ALA A 573 24.13 -9.06 -14.55
N ALA A 574 24.80 -9.99 -13.85
CA ALA A 574 25.13 -11.30 -14.40
C ALA A 574 23.85 -12.14 -14.64
N VAL A 575 22.84 -11.99 -13.77
CA VAL A 575 21.49 -12.53 -13.98
C VAL A 575 20.45 -11.49 -13.59
N ALA A 576 19.49 -11.23 -14.48
CA ALA A 576 18.34 -10.36 -14.21
C ALA A 576 17.04 -11.17 -14.23
N LEU A 577 16.19 -11.00 -13.22
CA LEU A 577 14.94 -11.73 -13.02
C LEU A 577 13.77 -10.73 -12.99
N PRO A 578 12.81 -10.78 -13.95
CA PRO A 578 11.69 -9.86 -14.00
C PRO A 578 10.69 -10.14 -12.87
N ILE A 579 10.36 -9.12 -12.09
CA ILE A 579 9.31 -9.22 -11.07
C ILE A 579 8.13 -8.27 -11.31
N ALA A 580 6.97 -8.65 -10.78
CA ALA A 580 5.73 -7.88 -10.89
C ALA A 580 5.89 -6.49 -10.24
N ALA A 581 5.36 -5.47 -10.91
CA ALA A 581 5.32 -4.11 -10.41
C ALA A 581 4.08 -3.85 -9.55
N TRP A 582 4.02 -2.66 -8.95
CA TRP A 582 2.82 -2.20 -8.24
C TRP A 582 1.59 -2.22 -9.14
N GLY A 583 0.49 -2.82 -8.66
CA GLY A 583 -0.74 -3.01 -9.43
C GLY A 583 -0.80 -4.30 -10.25
N GLU A 584 0.30 -5.07 -10.33
CA GLU A 584 0.35 -6.37 -11.02
C GLU A 584 0.31 -7.57 -10.06
N GLU A 585 0.76 -7.39 -8.81
CA GLU A 585 0.69 -8.43 -7.77
C GLU A 585 -0.28 -8.06 -6.64
N ARG A 586 -0.89 -9.10 -6.07
CA ARG A 586 -1.65 -8.99 -4.81
C ARG A 586 -0.71 -9.23 -3.65
N GLY A 587 -0.94 -8.52 -2.57
CA GLY A 587 -0.21 -8.78 -1.32
C GLY A 587 -0.54 -7.77 -0.24
N VAL A 588 0.37 -7.64 0.71
CA VAL A 588 0.25 -6.69 1.81
C VAL A 588 1.49 -5.79 1.87
N THR A 589 1.31 -4.57 2.37
CA THR A 589 2.38 -3.64 2.70
C THR A 589 2.20 -3.14 4.12
N ILE A 590 3.27 -2.60 4.70
CA ILE A 590 3.30 -2.05 6.05
C ILE A 590 3.85 -0.63 5.96
N SER A 591 3.06 0.35 6.39
CA SER A 591 3.44 1.76 6.41
C SER A 591 4.37 2.09 7.60
N ALA A 592 4.83 3.34 7.65
CA ALA A 592 5.64 3.91 8.73
C ALA A 592 5.05 3.73 10.14
N GLU A 593 3.72 3.79 10.28
CA GLU A 593 3.01 3.60 11.55
C GLU A 593 2.64 2.11 11.81
N LEU A 594 3.33 1.19 11.13
CA LEU A 594 3.06 -0.24 11.16
C LEU A 594 1.62 -0.61 10.75
N ARG A 595 1.01 0.15 9.83
CA ARG A 595 -0.32 -0.19 9.29
C ARG A 595 -0.23 -1.18 8.15
N LEU A 596 -1.00 -2.27 8.28
CA LEU A 596 -1.22 -3.20 7.18
C LEU A 596 -2.08 -2.53 6.11
N GLY A 597 -1.53 -2.42 4.90
CA GLY A 597 -2.21 -1.92 3.72
C GLY A 597 -2.31 -3.02 2.66
N ARG A 598 -3.49 -3.18 2.07
CA ARG A 598 -3.70 -4.14 0.98
C ARG A 598 -3.09 -3.67 -0.34
N LEU A 599 -2.49 -4.59 -1.09
CA LEU A 599 -2.15 -4.42 -2.51
C LEU A 599 -3.14 -5.19 -3.39
N ALA A 600 -3.68 -4.51 -4.39
CA ALA A 600 -4.48 -5.14 -5.44
C ALA A 600 -3.68 -5.35 -6.73
N ALA A 601 -3.82 -6.54 -7.31
CA ALA A 601 -3.50 -6.78 -8.72
C ALA A 601 -4.70 -6.35 -9.56
N GLN A 602 -4.54 -5.23 -10.26
CA GLN A 602 -5.55 -4.59 -11.10
C GLN A 602 -5.26 -4.80 -12.60
N VAL A 603 -4.02 -5.15 -12.93
CA VAL A 603 -3.56 -5.57 -14.26
C VAL A 603 -2.73 -6.85 -14.11
N GLU A 604 -2.59 -7.61 -15.18
CA GLU A 604 -1.72 -8.77 -15.21
C GLU A 604 -0.24 -8.36 -15.27
N PRO A 605 0.68 -9.11 -14.64
CA PRO A 605 2.11 -8.88 -14.78
C PRO A 605 2.57 -8.82 -16.23
N MET A 606 3.48 -7.88 -16.52
CA MET A 606 3.95 -7.69 -17.89
C MET A 606 4.83 -8.85 -18.36
N GLU A 607 4.46 -9.47 -19.49
CA GLU A 607 5.21 -10.54 -20.15
C GLU A 607 5.52 -11.73 -19.23
N GLN A 608 6.79 -11.96 -18.89
CA GLN A 608 7.23 -13.09 -18.06
C GLN A 608 7.51 -12.69 -16.61
N ALA A 609 7.14 -11.48 -16.18
CA ALA A 609 7.34 -11.03 -14.82
C ALA A 609 6.56 -11.90 -13.83
N TRP A 610 7.21 -12.29 -12.73
CA TRP A 610 6.59 -13.07 -11.66
C TRP A 610 6.47 -12.26 -10.38
N PRO A 611 5.52 -12.58 -9.49
CA PRO A 611 5.55 -12.05 -8.13
C PRO A 611 6.90 -12.32 -7.47
N ALA A 612 7.42 -11.36 -6.71
CA ALA A 612 8.77 -11.46 -6.16
C ALA A 612 8.93 -12.63 -5.17
N TRP A 613 7.87 -12.98 -4.45
CA TRP A 613 7.83 -14.14 -3.56
C TRP A 613 8.01 -15.46 -4.32
N SER A 614 7.47 -15.57 -5.53
CA SER A 614 7.58 -16.79 -6.34
C SER A 614 9.02 -17.04 -6.78
N VAL A 615 9.76 -15.98 -7.11
CA VAL A 615 11.19 -16.05 -7.45
C VAL A 615 12.01 -16.54 -6.26
N ALA A 616 11.80 -15.97 -5.07
CA ALA A 616 12.50 -16.36 -3.85
C ALA A 616 12.24 -17.84 -3.51
N GLU A 617 10.99 -18.27 -3.57
CA GLU A 617 10.65 -19.66 -3.26
C GLU A 617 11.20 -20.66 -4.27
N GLU A 618 11.23 -20.30 -5.55
CA GLU A 618 11.75 -21.18 -6.57
C GLU A 618 13.29 -21.32 -6.49
N LEU A 619 13.98 -20.25 -6.07
CA LEU A 619 15.40 -20.30 -5.70
C LEU A 619 15.62 -21.12 -4.44
N ARG A 620 14.81 -20.89 -3.39
CA ARG A 620 14.89 -21.65 -2.14
C ARG A 620 14.75 -23.13 -2.41
N ALA A 621 13.79 -23.49 -3.22
CA ALA A 621 13.49 -24.87 -3.53
C ALA A 621 14.57 -25.51 -4.46
N ARG A 622 15.46 -24.73 -5.09
CA ARG A 622 16.67 -25.23 -5.78
C ARG A 622 17.86 -25.42 -4.82
N LEU A 623 17.96 -24.58 -3.80
CA LEU A 623 19.02 -24.66 -2.80
C LEU A 623 18.73 -25.73 -1.74
N GLU A 624 17.45 -25.88 -1.38
CA GLU A 624 16.97 -26.71 -0.30
C GLU A 624 15.62 -27.34 -0.63
N VAL A 625 15.15 -28.22 0.25
CA VAL A 625 13.90 -28.93 0.16
C VAL A 625 13.09 -28.67 1.43
N GLY A 626 11.93 -28.01 1.35
CA GLY A 626 11.11 -27.74 2.54
C GLY A 626 9.84 -26.91 2.32
N PRO A 627 8.97 -26.77 3.35
CA PRO A 627 7.66 -26.10 3.30
C PRO A 627 7.66 -24.73 2.63
N VAL A 628 6.72 -24.50 1.71
CA VAL A 628 6.46 -23.19 1.11
C VAL A 628 5.37 -22.48 1.92
N ALA A 629 5.68 -21.29 2.46
CA ALA A 629 4.71 -20.40 3.10
C ALA A 629 4.70 -19.08 2.33
N VAL A 630 3.59 -18.79 1.64
CA VAL A 630 3.51 -17.67 0.68
C VAL A 630 2.18 -16.93 0.70
N ALA A 631 1.16 -17.47 1.37
CA ALA A 631 -0.09 -16.74 1.56
C ALA A 631 0.00 -15.79 2.76
N VAL A 632 -0.67 -14.63 2.70
CA VAL A 632 -0.76 -13.65 3.81
C VAL A 632 -1.02 -14.33 5.15
N GLY A 633 -2.01 -15.21 5.23
CA GLY A 633 -2.37 -15.88 6.48
C GLY A 633 -1.27 -16.82 6.99
N GLU A 634 -0.53 -17.46 6.09
CA GLU A 634 0.61 -18.31 6.44
C GLU A 634 1.81 -17.47 6.90
N VAL A 635 2.09 -16.36 6.22
CA VAL A 635 3.14 -15.40 6.57
C VAL A 635 2.85 -14.77 7.94
N LEU A 636 1.63 -14.26 8.16
CA LEU A 636 1.25 -13.68 9.44
C LEU A 636 1.24 -14.71 10.57
N SER A 637 0.79 -15.94 10.30
CA SER A 637 0.87 -17.04 11.27
C SER A 637 2.32 -17.35 11.63
N ALA A 638 3.22 -17.40 10.64
CA ALA A 638 4.66 -17.58 10.88
C ALA A 638 5.26 -16.43 11.71
N LEU A 639 4.91 -15.18 11.40
CA LEU A 639 5.33 -14.02 12.19
C LEU A 639 4.79 -14.06 13.64
N CYS A 640 3.53 -14.46 13.82
CA CYS A 640 2.95 -14.64 15.16
C CYS A 640 3.65 -15.75 15.95
N HIS A 641 4.06 -16.83 15.28
CA HIS A 641 4.76 -17.94 15.93
C HIS A 641 6.17 -17.54 16.40
N VAL A 642 6.85 -16.68 15.65
CA VAL A 642 8.17 -16.15 16.02
C VAL A 642 8.12 -15.22 17.23
N GLY A 643 7.03 -14.46 17.41
CA GLY A 643 6.89 -13.51 18.52
C GLY A 643 6.96 -12.03 18.07
N GLY A 644 6.83 -11.09 19.01
CA GLY A 644 6.98 -9.65 18.77
C GLY A 644 5.68 -8.86 18.52
N VAL A 645 5.76 -7.72 17.82
CA VAL A 645 4.64 -6.74 17.68
C VAL A 645 3.44 -7.30 16.91
N VAL A 646 3.64 -8.36 16.14
CA VAL A 646 2.61 -9.04 15.34
C VAL A 646 1.78 -10.04 16.18
N THR A 647 2.21 -10.38 17.41
CA THR A 647 1.58 -11.43 18.25
C THR A 647 0.18 -11.11 18.79
N THR A 648 -0.30 -9.88 18.66
CA THR A 648 -1.58 -9.45 19.25
C THR A 648 -2.78 -9.48 18.30
N HIS A 649 -2.63 -10.01 17.08
CA HIS A 649 -3.61 -9.83 16.00
C HIS A 649 -4.24 -11.13 15.48
N ASP A 650 -5.55 -11.05 15.19
CA ASP A 650 -6.30 -12.12 14.55
C ASP A 650 -6.31 -11.93 13.03
N VAL A 651 -5.81 -12.93 12.28
CA VAL A 651 -5.78 -12.99 10.81
C VAL A 651 -7.19 -12.83 10.21
N HIS A 652 -8.26 -13.12 10.98
CA HIS A 652 -9.64 -12.93 10.57
C HIS A 652 -10.03 -11.47 10.26
N LEU A 653 -9.31 -10.46 10.77
CA LEU A 653 -9.63 -9.05 10.55
C LEU A 653 -9.36 -8.58 9.11
N LEU A 654 -8.41 -9.22 8.40
CA LEU A 654 -8.12 -8.91 7.00
C LEU A 654 -9.26 -9.32 6.05
N GLY A 655 -10.04 -10.34 6.43
CA GLY A 655 -11.23 -10.78 5.69
C GLY A 655 -12.41 -9.82 5.81
N GLN A 656 -12.42 -8.93 6.81
CA GLN A 656 -13.55 -8.04 7.11
C GLN A 656 -13.42 -6.63 6.50
N ARG A 657 -12.50 -6.41 5.56
CA ARG A 657 -12.26 -5.10 4.91
C ARG A 657 -11.81 -3.99 5.87
N ALA A 658 -11.15 -4.33 6.98
CA ALA A 658 -10.64 -3.35 7.94
C ALA A 658 -9.12 -3.16 7.76
N ASP A 659 -8.71 -2.03 7.16
CA ASP A 659 -7.31 -1.56 7.15
C ASP A 659 -7.00 -0.90 8.51
N GLY A 660 -5.86 -1.21 9.16
CA GLY A 660 -5.59 -0.76 10.54
C GLY A 660 -4.13 -0.85 10.99
N PRO A 661 -3.67 0.02 11.92
CA PRO A 661 -2.31 -0.06 12.46
C PRO A 661 -2.17 -1.35 13.29
N LEU A 662 -0.96 -1.92 13.32
CA LEU A 662 -0.58 -3.02 14.20
C LEU A 662 -0.48 -2.52 15.65
N LEU A 663 -1.58 -2.08 16.24
CA LEU A 663 -1.69 -1.71 17.66
C LEU A 663 -2.17 -2.91 18.49
N PRO A 664 -1.73 -3.07 19.75
CA PRO A 664 -2.24 -4.08 20.67
C PRO A 664 -3.78 -4.05 20.76
N SER A 665 -4.40 -5.23 20.82
CA SER A 665 -5.86 -5.46 20.81
C SER A 665 -6.69 -4.58 21.79
N ALA A 666 -6.06 -4.02 22.83
CA ALA A 666 -6.72 -3.20 23.84
C ALA A 666 -7.07 -1.76 23.38
N GLU A 667 -6.54 -1.27 22.25
CA GLU A 667 -6.67 0.13 21.82
C GLU A 667 -7.25 0.28 20.40
N ARG A 668 -8.50 -0.17 20.18
CA ARG A 668 -9.20 0.10 18.91
C ARG A 668 -10.50 0.88 19.13
N GLY A 669 -10.50 2.12 18.62
CA GLY A 669 -11.66 3.00 18.48
C GLY A 669 -12.72 2.46 17.52
N ASP A 670 -13.88 3.11 17.53
CA ASP A 670 -15.19 2.56 17.17
C ASP A 670 -15.29 1.84 15.80
N GLY A 671 -16.16 0.82 15.77
CA GLY A 671 -16.48 0.03 14.58
C GLY A 671 -17.34 0.77 13.57
N SER A 672 -16.99 2.02 13.22
CA SER A 672 -17.64 2.73 12.14
C SER A 672 -17.45 1.96 10.82
N PRO A 673 -18.54 1.66 10.07
CA PRO A 673 -18.42 0.99 8.79
C PRO A 673 -17.59 1.86 7.84
N PRO A 674 -16.72 1.28 7.01
CA PRO A 674 -15.95 2.05 6.03
C PRO A 674 -16.91 2.87 5.19
N ARG A 675 -16.67 4.19 5.11
CA ARG A 675 -17.36 5.05 4.13
C ARG A 675 -17.23 4.35 2.78
N LEU A 676 -18.36 4.13 2.09
CA LEU A 676 -18.37 3.58 0.74
C LEU A 676 -17.28 4.31 -0.06
N LEU A 677 -16.43 3.55 -0.76
CA LEU A 677 -15.35 4.05 -1.63
C LEU A 677 -15.94 5.11 -2.58
N ASP A 678 -15.95 6.36 -2.13
CA ASP A 678 -16.38 7.51 -2.90
C ASP A 678 -15.12 8.34 -3.15
N PRO A 679 -14.38 8.04 -4.23
CA PRO A 679 -13.19 8.80 -4.58
C PRO A 679 -13.49 10.27 -4.89
N MET A 680 -14.76 10.70 -4.91
CA MET A 680 -15.17 12.06 -5.27
C MET A 680 -15.68 12.89 -4.08
N GLY A 681 -15.76 12.31 -2.87
CA GLY A 681 -16.36 12.97 -1.70
C GLY A 681 -17.75 13.57 -1.98
N THR A 682 -18.44 13.04 -3.00
CA THR A 682 -19.70 13.54 -3.51
C THR A 682 -20.47 12.30 -3.96
N PRO A 683 -21.46 11.86 -3.17
CA PRO A 683 -22.15 10.61 -3.39
C PRO A 683 -22.58 10.44 -4.86
N GLY A 684 -21.83 9.65 -5.63
CA GLY A 684 -22.10 9.39 -7.06
C GLY A 684 -23.43 8.65 -7.26
N ILE A 685 -23.71 8.22 -8.50
CA ILE A 685 -24.97 7.58 -8.89
C ILE A 685 -25.43 6.43 -7.95
N ALA A 686 -24.54 5.77 -7.21
CA ALA A 686 -24.88 4.76 -6.19
C ALA A 686 -25.66 5.33 -4.98
N SER A 687 -25.51 6.62 -4.66
CA SER A 687 -26.28 7.32 -3.63
C SER A 687 -27.66 7.72 -4.13
N VAL A 688 -27.73 8.16 -5.39
CA VAL A 688 -28.96 8.50 -6.11
C VAL A 688 -29.77 7.23 -6.39
N ARG A 689 -29.12 6.12 -6.75
CA ARG A 689 -29.73 4.80 -6.96
C ARG A 689 -30.30 4.20 -5.67
N ARG A 690 -29.69 4.46 -4.50
CA ARG A 690 -30.28 4.06 -3.20
C ARG A 690 -31.61 4.75 -2.91
N GLN A 691 -31.91 5.84 -3.61
CA GLN A 691 -33.14 6.64 -3.44
C GLN A 691 -34.11 6.52 -4.65
N ALA A 692 -33.73 5.80 -5.71
CA ALA A 692 -34.57 5.56 -6.88
C ALA A 692 -35.14 4.12 -6.86
N PRO A 693 -36.38 3.89 -7.35
CA PRO A 693 -36.96 2.55 -7.41
C PRO A 693 -36.13 1.60 -8.27
N ASP A 694 -35.94 0.39 -7.76
CA ASP A 694 -35.09 -0.71 -8.21
C ASP A 694 -34.82 -0.78 -9.73
N VAL A 695 -33.65 -0.31 -10.16
CA VAL A 695 -33.10 -0.59 -11.50
C VAL A 695 -31.82 -1.39 -11.33
N ARG A 696 -31.92 -2.71 -11.50
CA ARG A 696 -30.77 -3.61 -11.59
C ARG A 696 -29.97 -3.30 -12.86
N LEU A 697 -28.77 -2.75 -12.69
CA LEU A 697 -27.74 -2.67 -13.72
C LEU A 697 -26.62 -3.62 -13.35
N GLY A 698 -26.32 -4.52 -14.28
CA GLY A 698 -25.50 -5.72 -14.10
C GLY A 698 -24.01 -5.46 -13.94
N ASN A 699 -23.37 -6.52 -13.42
CA ASN A 699 -21.94 -6.81 -13.39
C ASN A 699 -21.08 -5.94 -12.47
N ALA A 700 -21.52 -5.74 -11.23
CA ALA A 700 -20.56 -5.69 -10.12
C ALA A 700 -20.25 -7.14 -9.73
N LEU A 701 -19.05 -7.62 -10.06
CA LEU A 701 -18.55 -8.84 -9.43
C LEU A 701 -18.40 -8.53 -7.94
N ASP A 702 -19.27 -9.14 -7.15
CA ASP A 702 -19.18 -9.17 -5.70
C ASP A 702 -17.79 -9.69 -5.32
N PRO A 703 -16.91 -8.89 -4.66
CA PRO A 703 -15.63 -9.39 -4.18
C PRO A 703 -15.88 -10.10 -2.86
N ALA A 704 -16.75 -11.11 -2.89
CA ALA A 704 -16.62 -12.22 -1.97
C ALA A 704 -15.27 -12.85 -2.33
N LEU A 705 -14.31 -12.75 -1.40
CA LEU A 705 -13.22 -13.72 -1.37
C LEU A 705 -13.90 -15.09 -1.56
N PRO A 706 -13.56 -15.90 -2.57
CA PRO A 706 -13.80 -17.31 -2.38
C PRO A 706 -13.07 -17.63 -1.08
N ALA A 707 -13.83 -17.98 -0.04
CA ALA A 707 -13.25 -18.70 1.08
C ALA A 707 -12.38 -19.79 0.45
N PRO A 708 -11.13 -20.00 0.89
CA PRO A 708 -10.31 -21.09 0.38
C PRO A 708 -11.20 -22.32 0.39
N SER A 709 -11.36 -22.94 -0.78
CA SER A 709 -12.29 -24.04 -0.97
C SER A 709 -12.11 -25.01 0.18
N ALA A 710 -13.18 -25.16 0.97
CA ALA A 710 -13.18 -26.01 2.13
C ALA A 710 -12.79 -27.43 1.67
N GLY A 711 -11.61 -27.87 2.08
CA GLY A 711 -11.08 -29.18 1.70
C GLY A 711 -9.90 -29.65 2.52
N VAL A 712 -8.96 -28.77 2.89
CA VAL A 712 -7.85 -29.13 3.78
C VAL A 712 -7.55 -27.96 4.71
N ARG A 713 -7.91 -28.07 6.01
CA ARG A 713 -7.29 -27.23 7.02
C ARG A 713 -5.83 -27.66 7.08
N ARG A 714 -4.90 -26.90 6.49
CA ARG A 714 -3.46 -27.17 6.62
C ARG A 714 -3.07 -26.89 8.06
N ALA A 715 -2.92 -27.93 8.87
CA ALA A 715 -2.27 -27.78 10.16
C ALA A 715 -0.74 -27.66 9.97
N SER A 716 -0.09 -26.97 10.90
CA SER A 716 1.36 -26.84 10.93
C SER A 716 2.02 -28.22 11.09
N LEU A 717 3.29 -28.35 10.69
CA LEU A 717 4.09 -29.56 10.93
C LEU A 717 4.11 -29.93 12.42
N ALA A 718 4.13 -28.93 13.31
CA ALA A 718 4.03 -29.15 14.76
C ALA A 718 2.66 -29.70 15.20
N THR A 719 1.57 -29.26 14.56
CA THR A 719 0.22 -29.80 14.79
C THR A 719 0.09 -31.23 14.21
N ALA A 720 0.69 -31.50 13.05
CA ALA A 720 0.74 -32.83 12.47
C ALA A 720 1.59 -33.80 13.32
N ALA A 721 2.70 -33.33 13.90
CA ALA A 721 3.52 -34.09 14.83
C ALA A 721 2.81 -34.38 16.16
N ALA A 722 2.07 -33.40 16.71
CA ALA A 722 1.22 -33.60 17.89
C ALA A 722 0.11 -34.63 17.62
N LEU A 723 -0.55 -34.54 16.45
CA LEU A 723 -1.55 -35.51 16.00
C LEU A 723 -0.94 -36.89 15.73
N SER A 724 0.29 -36.96 15.18
CA SER A 724 1.04 -38.20 14.96
C SER A 724 1.27 -38.92 16.29
N ASN A 725 1.75 -38.21 17.32
CA ASN A 725 1.97 -38.80 18.65
C ASN A 725 0.69 -39.37 19.28
N ASP A 726 -0.47 -38.73 19.06
CA ASP A 726 -1.77 -39.22 19.55
C ASP A 726 -2.34 -40.39 18.71
N LEU A 727 -2.04 -40.45 17.40
CA LEU A 727 -2.61 -41.43 16.47
C LEU A 727 -1.73 -42.69 16.27
N VAL A 728 -0.40 -42.54 16.25
CA VAL A 728 0.57 -43.63 16.02
C VAL A 728 0.58 -44.62 17.19
N GLY A 729 0.15 -44.19 18.39
CA GLY A 729 -0.10 -45.06 19.53
C GLY A 729 -1.22 -46.10 19.34
N ALA A 730 -2.04 -46.02 18.29
CA ALA A 730 -3.25 -46.83 18.13
C ALA A 730 -3.21 -47.93 17.05
N THR A 731 -2.38 -47.86 16.00
CA THR A 731 -2.53 -48.80 14.85
C THR A 731 -1.24 -49.29 14.16
N GLY A 732 -0.04 -48.83 14.52
CA GLY A 732 1.23 -49.45 14.13
C GLY A 732 1.63 -49.47 12.64
N SER A 733 0.76 -49.09 11.69
CA SER A 733 1.05 -49.16 10.24
C SER A 733 0.63 -47.93 9.41
N GLY A 734 -0.02 -46.93 10.01
CA GLY A 734 -0.51 -45.74 9.30
C GLY A 734 0.39 -44.52 9.46
N PHE A 735 0.57 -43.75 8.40
CA PHE A 735 1.27 -42.47 8.40
C PHE A 735 0.28 -41.31 8.30
N VAL A 736 0.56 -40.20 8.96
CA VAL A 736 -0.17 -38.94 8.74
C VAL A 736 0.39 -38.29 7.47
N PRO A 737 -0.38 -38.16 6.38
CA PRO A 737 0.10 -37.48 5.18
C PRO A 737 0.12 -35.97 5.41
N TRP A 738 1.27 -35.34 5.16
CA TRP A 738 1.40 -33.90 5.14
C TRP A 738 1.87 -33.43 3.77
N ILE A 739 1.04 -32.64 3.09
CA ILE A 739 1.34 -32.20 1.71
C ILE A 739 2.12 -30.89 1.79
N ALA A 740 3.41 -30.96 1.49
CA ALA A 740 4.20 -29.80 1.13
C ALA A 740 3.77 -29.37 -0.28
N SER A 741 3.07 -28.24 -0.39
CA SER A 741 2.83 -27.64 -1.70
C SER A 741 4.14 -27.20 -2.32
N ALA A 742 4.54 -27.85 -3.41
CA ALA A 742 5.48 -27.28 -4.36
C ALA A 742 4.73 -26.28 -5.26
N LEU A 743 5.36 -25.17 -5.65
CA LEU A 743 4.77 -24.21 -6.60
C LEU A 743 4.39 -24.90 -7.93
N TYR A 744 5.22 -25.83 -8.41
CA TYR A 744 5.08 -26.50 -9.70
C TYR A 744 5.16 -28.03 -9.55
N GLY A 745 4.14 -28.62 -8.92
CA GLY A 745 3.99 -30.08 -8.85
C GLY A 745 3.58 -30.71 -10.20
N ASP A 746 3.51 -32.05 -10.25
CA ASP A 746 3.11 -32.80 -11.45
C ASP A 746 1.58 -32.79 -11.66
N THR A 747 1.00 -31.59 -11.73
CA THR A 747 -0.42 -31.39 -12.01
C THR A 747 -0.66 -31.25 -13.51
N PRO A 748 -1.85 -31.66 -14.02
CA PRO A 748 -2.18 -31.52 -15.44
C PRO A 748 -1.98 -30.10 -15.98
N ASP A 749 -2.30 -29.08 -15.18
CA ASP A 749 -2.18 -27.67 -15.59
C ASP A 749 -0.72 -27.21 -15.72
N VAL A 750 0.18 -27.66 -14.82
CA VAL A 750 1.61 -27.35 -14.90
C VAL A 750 2.25 -28.07 -16.09
N VAL A 751 1.87 -29.33 -16.34
CA VAL A 751 2.37 -30.13 -17.48
C VAL A 751 1.91 -29.54 -18.82
N ALA A 752 0.69 -29.02 -18.90
CA ALA A 752 0.13 -28.43 -20.11
C ALA A 752 0.67 -27.02 -20.42
N ASN A 753 1.21 -26.30 -19.43
CA ASN A 753 1.68 -24.94 -19.61
C ASN A 753 3.16 -24.90 -20.06
N PRO A 754 3.48 -24.42 -21.27
CA PRO A 754 4.85 -24.45 -21.80
C PRO A 754 5.85 -23.56 -21.03
N PHE A 755 5.37 -22.60 -20.24
CA PHE A 755 6.21 -21.76 -19.39
C PHE A 755 6.49 -22.39 -18.01
N LEU A 756 5.56 -23.20 -17.51
CA LEU A 756 5.67 -23.85 -16.19
C LEU A 756 6.23 -25.28 -16.28
N ALA A 757 6.01 -25.96 -17.40
CA ALA A 757 6.50 -27.32 -17.63
C ALA A 757 8.02 -27.48 -17.41
N PRO A 758 8.89 -26.52 -17.79
CA PRO A 758 10.32 -26.59 -17.47
C PRO A 758 10.66 -26.43 -15.98
N LEU A 759 9.74 -25.92 -15.15
CA LEU A 759 9.91 -25.73 -13.71
C LEU A 759 9.32 -26.88 -12.89
N ARG A 760 8.71 -27.86 -13.57
CA ARG A 760 8.03 -28.98 -12.96
C ARG A 760 8.97 -29.80 -12.10
N ARG A 761 8.56 -30.05 -10.86
CA ARG A 761 9.24 -30.93 -9.93
C ARG A 761 8.54 -32.28 -9.89
N GLN A 762 9.34 -33.35 -9.93
CA GLN A 762 8.82 -34.68 -9.71
C GLN A 762 8.37 -34.80 -8.25
N ALA A 763 7.14 -35.26 -8.04
CA ALA A 763 6.63 -35.47 -6.68
C ALA A 763 7.48 -36.53 -5.95
N ARG A 764 7.71 -36.35 -4.65
CA ARG A 764 8.47 -37.29 -3.81
C ARG A 764 7.91 -37.38 -2.40
N ALA A 765 8.17 -38.49 -1.73
CA ALA A 765 7.83 -38.71 -0.33
C ALA A 765 9.06 -38.47 0.55
N ARG A 766 8.88 -37.76 1.66
CA ARG A 766 9.89 -37.52 2.70
C ARG A 766 9.50 -38.23 3.98
N LEU A 767 10.46 -38.96 4.54
CA LEU A 767 10.27 -39.80 5.73
C LEU A 767 11.43 -39.60 6.72
N ALA A 768 11.13 -39.74 8.01
CA ALA A 768 12.17 -39.85 9.03
C ALA A 768 13.06 -41.09 8.75
N PRO A 769 14.38 -41.05 9.03
CA PRO A 769 15.25 -42.21 8.84
C PRO A 769 14.79 -43.46 9.62
N SER A 770 14.20 -43.27 10.80
CA SER A 770 13.63 -44.35 11.62
C SER A 770 12.41 -44.99 10.97
N ASP A 771 11.53 -44.19 10.37
CA ASP A 771 10.37 -44.67 9.61
C ASP A 771 10.78 -45.40 8.32
N ALA A 772 11.79 -44.90 7.62
CA ALA A 772 12.32 -45.58 6.44
C ALA A 772 12.94 -46.94 6.78
N SER A 773 13.66 -47.02 7.91
CA SER A 773 14.17 -48.27 8.47
C SER A 773 13.02 -49.22 8.85
N ARG A 774 11.93 -48.70 9.42
CA ARG A 774 10.72 -49.47 9.73
C ARG A 774 10.04 -50.03 8.47
N LEU A 775 10.10 -49.29 7.37
CA LEU A 775 9.55 -49.69 6.07
C LEU A 775 10.48 -50.59 5.24
N GLY A 776 11.72 -50.84 5.69
CA GLY A 776 12.68 -51.69 4.99
C GLY A 776 13.21 -51.09 3.67
N LEU A 777 13.26 -49.76 3.55
CA LEU A 777 13.72 -49.08 2.33
C LEU A 777 15.25 -49.10 2.21
N GLU A 778 15.79 -49.57 1.08
CA GLU A 778 17.21 -49.41 0.72
C GLU A 778 17.43 -48.04 0.05
N LEU A 779 18.42 -47.28 0.51
CA LEU A 779 18.49 -45.80 0.40
C LEU A 779 18.63 -45.20 -1.01
N ASP A 780 18.90 -46.00 -2.05
CA ASP A 780 19.20 -45.48 -3.39
C ASP A 780 18.02 -45.71 -4.35
N GLY A 781 17.26 -44.65 -4.66
CA GLY A 781 16.13 -44.69 -5.59
C GLY A 781 14.85 -45.36 -5.09
N ALA A 782 14.73 -45.59 -3.77
CA ALA A 782 13.56 -46.25 -3.16
C ALA A 782 12.26 -45.51 -3.52
N THR A 783 11.21 -46.27 -3.81
CA THR A 783 9.88 -45.72 -4.10
C THR A 783 8.91 -46.27 -3.07
N VAL A 784 7.99 -45.43 -2.58
CA VAL A 784 6.88 -45.85 -1.73
C VAL A 784 5.56 -45.72 -2.46
N GLN A 785 4.65 -46.65 -2.16
CA GLN A 785 3.27 -46.58 -2.57
C GLN A 785 2.44 -46.00 -1.41
N ILE A 786 1.78 -44.86 -1.64
CA ILE A 786 0.93 -44.19 -0.67
C ILE A 786 -0.53 -44.50 -0.98
N GLY A 787 -1.24 -45.06 0.01
CA GLY A 787 -2.65 -45.44 -0.09
C GLY A 787 -2.94 -46.42 -1.22
N GLY A 788 -1.97 -47.26 -1.61
CA GLY A 788 -2.09 -48.24 -2.69
C GLY A 788 -2.20 -47.65 -4.10
N ARG A 789 -2.02 -46.34 -4.29
CA ARG A 789 -2.35 -45.66 -5.56
C ARG A 789 -1.28 -44.73 -6.10
N VAL A 790 -0.53 -44.07 -5.22
CA VAL A 790 0.43 -43.03 -5.60
C VAL A 790 1.84 -43.52 -5.32
N SER A 791 2.64 -43.70 -6.37
CA SER A 791 4.04 -44.15 -6.25
C SER A 791 4.99 -42.95 -6.30
N LEU A 792 5.75 -42.74 -5.22
CA LEU A 792 6.67 -41.61 -5.10
C LEU A 792 8.08 -42.07 -4.73
N PRO A 793 9.13 -41.51 -5.35
CA PRO A 793 10.50 -41.69 -4.87
C PRO A 793 10.63 -41.14 -3.45
N VAL A 794 11.49 -41.74 -2.64
CA VAL A 794 11.70 -41.40 -1.23
C VAL A 794 12.95 -40.54 -1.05
N ALA A 795 12.86 -39.56 -0.16
CA ALA A 795 14.00 -38.86 0.44
C ALA A 795 13.93 -38.98 1.98
N LEU A 796 15.07 -39.20 2.63
CA LEU A 796 15.14 -39.16 4.09
C LEU A 796 15.31 -37.74 4.59
N ASP A 797 14.70 -37.44 5.74
CA ASP A 797 14.72 -36.09 6.29
C ASP A 797 14.67 -36.05 7.82
N ASP A 798 15.73 -35.47 8.40
CA ASP A 798 15.93 -35.07 9.80
C ASP A 798 14.72 -34.42 10.49
N ASP A 799 14.05 -33.53 9.75
CA ASP A 799 13.06 -32.60 10.28
C ASP A 799 11.63 -33.14 10.16
N VAL A 800 11.46 -34.32 9.57
CA VAL A 800 10.17 -35.03 9.51
C VAL A 800 9.96 -35.80 10.80
N ALA A 801 8.86 -35.49 11.50
CA ALA A 801 8.48 -36.23 12.70
C ALA A 801 8.13 -37.69 12.37
N GLU A 802 8.47 -38.61 13.29
CA GLU A 802 8.12 -40.02 13.15
C GLU A 802 6.60 -40.20 12.98
N GLY A 803 6.22 -41.11 12.07
CA GLY A 803 4.82 -41.37 11.72
C GLY A 803 4.19 -40.36 10.78
N VAL A 804 4.94 -39.36 10.30
CA VAL A 804 4.50 -38.39 9.29
C VAL A 804 5.16 -38.71 7.95
N VAL A 805 4.36 -38.78 6.88
CA VAL A 805 4.88 -38.82 5.51
C VAL A 805 4.66 -37.46 4.87
N VAL A 806 5.76 -36.78 4.54
CA VAL A 806 5.71 -35.48 3.87
C VAL A 806 5.68 -35.72 2.36
N ILE A 807 4.62 -35.30 1.69
CA ILE A 807 4.47 -35.46 0.24
C ILE A 807 4.76 -34.13 -0.41
N GLU A 808 5.84 -34.08 -1.18
CA GLU A 808 6.26 -32.88 -1.87
C GLU A 808 5.66 -32.80 -3.27
N GLY A 809 4.89 -31.74 -3.52
CA GLY A 809 4.11 -31.57 -4.74
C GLY A 809 2.83 -32.40 -4.74
N MET A 810 1.86 -32.01 -5.56
CA MET A 810 0.66 -32.83 -5.79
C MET A 810 0.93 -33.78 -6.98
N PRO A 811 1.07 -35.09 -6.74
CA PRO A 811 1.12 -36.05 -7.84
C PRO A 811 -0.26 -36.21 -8.50
N SER A 812 -0.25 -36.62 -9.76
CA SER A 812 -1.47 -37.03 -10.45
C SER A 812 -2.19 -38.14 -9.65
N GLY A 813 -3.52 -38.02 -9.49
CA GLY A 813 -4.35 -38.98 -8.74
C GLY A 813 -4.46 -38.74 -7.22
N TRP A 814 -3.73 -37.77 -6.64
CA TRP A 814 -3.82 -37.47 -5.19
C TRP A 814 -5.23 -37.06 -4.72
N GLY A 815 -6.00 -36.37 -5.58
CA GLY A 815 -7.36 -35.95 -5.27
C GLY A 815 -8.32 -37.11 -4.92
N GLU A 816 -7.98 -38.34 -5.32
CA GLU A 816 -8.76 -39.54 -5.03
C GLU A 816 -8.40 -40.21 -3.68
N LEU A 817 -7.31 -39.78 -3.04
CA LEU A 817 -6.87 -40.22 -1.70
C LEU A 817 -7.37 -39.29 -0.58
N ALA A 818 -7.68 -38.03 -0.92
CA ALA A 818 -8.11 -37.01 0.04
C ALA A 818 -9.61 -37.15 0.40
N GLY A 819 -9.92 -38.01 1.39
CA GLY A 819 -11.21 -37.99 2.07
C GLY A 819 -11.36 -36.80 3.04
N PRO A 820 -12.57 -36.51 3.56
CA PRO A 820 -12.77 -35.43 4.52
C PRO A 820 -12.15 -35.79 5.89
N GLY A 821 -10.92 -35.35 6.16
CA GLY A 821 -10.27 -35.44 7.48
C GLY A 821 -8.81 -35.92 7.46
N TRP A 822 -8.16 -35.87 8.63
CA TRP A 822 -6.80 -36.34 8.90
C TRP A 822 -6.72 -37.88 8.93
N SER A 823 -6.97 -38.51 7.80
CA SER A 823 -6.96 -39.97 7.67
C SER A 823 -5.52 -40.49 7.60
N LEU A 824 -5.18 -41.52 8.40
CA LEU A 824 -3.93 -42.25 8.23
C LEU A 824 -3.88 -42.89 6.84
N VAL A 825 -2.74 -42.81 6.16
CA VAL A 825 -2.49 -43.49 4.89
C VAL A 825 -1.48 -44.62 5.10
N GLU A 826 -1.70 -45.75 4.44
CA GLU A 826 -0.70 -46.81 4.36
C GLU A 826 0.42 -46.36 3.42
N VAL A 827 1.67 -46.56 3.84
CA VAL A 827 2.87 -46.30 3.06
C VAL A 827 3.64 -47.61 2.98
N GLU A 828 3.79 -48.14 1.77
CA GLU A 828 4.44 -49.43 1.52
C GLU A 828 5.69 -49.25 0.66
N ALA A 829 6.78 -49.94 0.99
CA ALA A 829 7.99 -49.94 0.19
C ALA A 829 7.80 -50.77 -1.10
N LEU A 830 7.97 -50.12 -2.26
CA LEU A 830 8.00 -50.82 -3.54
C LEU A 830 9.40 -51.38 -3.77
N HIS A 831 9.55 -52.68 -3.60
CA HIS A 831 10.78 -53.39 -3.93
C HIS A 831 10.79 -53.61 -5.44
N GLY A 832 11.75 -53.02 -6.15
CA GLY A 832 11.87 -53.15 -7.60
C GLY A 832 11.93 -54.63 -8.02
N SER A 833 11.06 -55.02 -8.96
CA SER A 833 11.10 -56.33 -9.62
C SER A 833 12.17 -56.41 -10.69
#